data_AF-F4PUE5-F1
#
_entry.id   AF-F4PUE5-F1
#
_cell.length_a   1.000
_cell.length_b   1.000
_cell.length_c   1.000
_cell.angle_alpha   90.00
_cell.angle_beta   90.00
_cell.angle_gamma   90.00
#
_symmetry.space_group_name_H-M   'P 1'
#
loop_
_entity.id
_entity.type
_entity.pdbx_description
1 polymer ?
#
loop_
_entity_poly.entity_id
_entity_poly.type
_entity_poly.pdbx_seq_one_letter_code
_entity_poly.pdbx_strand_id
1 'polypeptide(L)'
;MKEEECYLISSKVSNLILLNIAEKIDNNADLICFLLTCKRLYFNIGQQHGGKIRFKHLEYIDTKVSTLSTFPMNLQFVRSMKHFNLRSFTSLFNNSLANQIVLSDDQESIPILNNSLMTNTTPSDDSDDDRLYVLIHQDSTQLNDMVLPINTKTVHIIKHMKTPLLPMTLFKGVKNLEQLFISQYAPRQKMCKLPESIRSLHILRMEQSSLDGGDMFPSQLETLELMGPNDPVQLGSLGLAKLQYLKTLKIDSIMTGPSSPVPLFPTSLVSLNIEMSHTPPADLFRSLVSLESLTLSVHSEHVDMDYALDLTTLHALESFELYVNTASIESSAIQLPFASSLRHLRISAHLRNLTTQFFPQSSLTSLDIDTSSLNFDTVALPTSLVTLRLQPPSQIAVPPGYIPNSVKNLFIVLYGGAGLLDGAIPSSVEELTMFGYEGAVTPNNFPNSIKKLTWNRVNSVNTVETTLPNQLEKFKWMTHIDVDPGFTHPSYPSTLLELEFSGFPSIHPPISYPSSLTKLNCSIAPIQDNGQPNDTAAATPIYSISSLRQLQDGPFKFSTILLRKLVLKLEQRGSFRLDQVINQTNVEKLSLCGFSNEDAWFKATIKRLDKDNASVLIVDNKSLFGGIIHQSRQPNNDSSTKDIYRPIYIHAKDNGTICWSFNPI
;
A
#
# COMPACT_ATOMS: atom_id res chain seq x y z
N MET A 1 -39.72 23.79 -16.73
CA MET A 1 -39.07 22.56 -16.28
C MET A 1 -40.18 21.66 -15.73
N LYS A 2 -40.67 20.70 -16.52
CA LYS A 2 -41.62 19.70 -16.02
C LYS A 2 -40.92 18.96 -14.88
N GLU A 3 -41.55 18.81 -13.72
CA GLU A 3 -41.05 17.95 -12.65
C GLU A 3 -40.97 16.52 -13.20
N GLU A 4 -39.77 16.06 -13.55
CA GLU A 4 -39.56 14.64 -13.81
C GLU A 4 -39.78 13.91 -12.49
N GLU A 5 -40.83 13.09 -12.43
CA GLU A 5 -41.11 12.26 -11.27
C GLU A 5 -39.89 11.36 -10.99
N CYS A 6 -39.39 11.42 -9.76
CA CYS A 6 -38.30 10.56 -9.31
C CYS A 6 -38.78 9.11 -9.30
N TYR A 7 -38.37 8.31 -10.29
CA TYR A 7 -38.78 6.92 -10.50
C TYR A 7 -38.51 6.03 -9.28
N LEU A 8 -37.50 6.32 -8.46
CA LEU A 8 -37.22 5.59 -7.22
C LEU A 8 -38.25 5.83 -6.11
N ILE A 9 -38.89 7.00 -6.12
CA ILE A 9 -39.85 7.40 -5.08
C ILE A 9 -41.29 7.20 -5.57
N SER A 10 -41.55 7.37 -6.86
CA SER A 10 -42.85 7.04 -7.47
C SER A 10 -43.09 5.52 -7.51
N SER A 11 -42.04 4.69 -7.47
CA SER A 11 -42.12 3.22 -7.44
C SER A 11 -42.41 2.60 -6.06
N LYS A 12 -42.81 3.40 -5.04
CA LYS A 12 -43.11 2.94 -3.67
C LYS A 12 -41.94 2.28 -2.91
N VAL A 13 -40.69 2.55 -3.26
CA VAL A 13 -39.55 2.09 -2.44
C VAL A 13 -39.56 2.83 -1.10
N SER A 14 -39.47 2.09 0.01
CA SER A 14 -39.51 2.69 1.35
C SER A 14 -38.21 3.45 1.65
N ASN A 15 -38.29 4.52 2.45
CA ASN A 15 -37.10 5.27 2.90
C ASN A 15 -36.09 4.36 3.62
N LEU A 16 -36.56 3.33 4.34
CA LEU A 16 -35.68 2.37 5.01
C LEU A 16 -34.83 1.57 4.01
N ILE A 17 -35.42 1.13 2.90
CA ILE A 17 -34.67 0.43 1.84
C ILE A 17 -33.66 1.37 1.19
N LEU A 18 -34.05 2.63 0.92
CA LEU A 18 -33.14 3.63 0.36
C LEU A 18 -31.97 3.96 1.29
N LEU A 19 -32.21 4.01 2.60
CA LEU A 19 -31.16 4.14 3.61
C LEU A 19 -30.22 2.95 3.61
N ASN A 20 -30.76 1.72 3.62
CA ASN A 20 -29.96 0.50 3.57
C ASN A 20 -29.13 0.41 2.29
N ILE A 21 -29.64 0.91 1.16
CA ILE A 21 -28.87 1.01 -0.08
C ILE A 21 -27.74 2.02 0.11
N ALA A 22 -28.05 3.25 0.55
CA ALA A 22 -27.05 4.30 0.76
C ALA A 22 -25.92 3.86 1.70
N GLU A 23 -26.26 3.14 2.77
CA GLU A 23 -25.30 2.63 3.75
C GLU A 23 -24.35 1.57 3.17
N LYS A 24 -24.84 0.76 2.22
CA LYS A 24 -24.10 -0.29 1.53
C LYS A 24 -23.28 0.20 0.33
N ILE A 25 -23.47 1.45 -0.12
CA ILE A 25 -22.63 2.03 -1.18
C ILE A 25 -21.25 2.34 -0.59
N ASP A 26 -20.24 1.61 -1.05
CA ASP A 26 -18.86 1.75 -0.57
C ASP A 26 -18.10 2.90 -1.27
N ASN A 27 -18.46 3.20 -2.52
CA ASN A 27 -17.82 4.25 -3.31
C ASN A 27 -18.53 5.60 -3.09
N ASN A 28 -17.78 6.59 -2.60
CA ASN A 28 -18.30 7.92 -2.28
C ASN A 28 -18.79 8.69 -3.50
N ALA A 29 -18.17 8.52 -4.68
CA ALA A 29 -18.67 9.14 -5.91
C ALA A 29 -20.01 8.54 -6.32
N ASP A 30 -20.19 7.21 -6.17
CA ASP A 30 -21.47 6.55 -6.42
C ASP A 30 -22.53 6.96 -5.39
N LEU A 31 -22.15 7.16 -4.11
CA LEU A 31 -23.05 7.69 -3.08
C LEU A 31 -23.53 9.11 -3.41
N ILE A 32 -22.62 9.98 -3.87
CA ILE A 32 -22.97 11.32 -4.35
C ILE A 32 -23.94 11.21 -5.52
N CYS A 33 -23.63 10.39 -6.54
CA CYS A 33 -24.52 10.19 -7.68
C CYS A 33 -25.90 9.65 -7.27
N PHE A 34 -25.94 8.68 -6.35
CA PHE A 34 -27.18 8.15 -5.80
C PHE A 34 -28.01 9.28 -5.18
N LEU A 35 -27.43 10.07 -4.27
CA LEU A 35 -28.13 11.17 -3.61
C LEU A 35 -28.53 12.29 -4.58
N LEU A 36 -27.78 12.50 -5.66
CA LEU A 36 -28.10 13.48 -6.72
C LEU A 36 -29.16 12.99 -7.72
N THR A 37 -29.62 11.73 -7.64
CA THR A 37 -30.60 11.17 -8.59
C THR A 37 -31.90 11.97 -8.63
N CYS A 38 -32.36 12.49 -7.48
CA CYS A 38 -33.45 13.46 -7.45
C CYS A 38 -33.46 14.32 -6.17
N LYS A 39 -34.01 15.54 -6.25
CA LYS A 39 -34.09 16.48 -5.12
C LYS A 39 -34.73 15.85 -3.89
N ARG A 40 -35.84 15.13 -4.07
CA ARG A 40 -36.57 14.50 -2.97
C ARG A 40 -35.76 13.41 -2.26
N LEU A 41 -34.92 12.67 -2.99
CA LEU A 41 -34.02 11.68 -2.39
C LEU A 41 -32.93 12.38 -1.56
N TYR A 42 -32.32 13.43 -2.10
CA TYR A 42 -31.34 14.24 -1.36
C TYR A 42 -31.94 14.83 -0.07
N PHE A 43 -33.15 15.41 -0.12
CA PHE A 43 -33.77 15.99 1.09
C PHE A 43 -34.28 14.92 2.07
N ASN A 44 -34.98 13.88 1.60
CA ASN A 44 -35.58 12.88 2.49
C ASN A 44 -34.56 11.89 3.06
N ILE A 45 -33.49 11.59 2.34
CA ILE A 45 -32.48 10.62 2.77
C ILE A 45 -31.21 11.35 3.22
N GLY A 46 -30.67 12.23 2.37
CA GLY A 46 -29.43 12.95 2.67
C GLY A 46 -29.54 13.98 3.81
N GLN A 47 -30.65 14.73 3.89
CA GLN A 47 -30.84 15.75 4.93
C GLN A 47 -31.54 15.19 6.19
N GLN A 48 -32.69 14.52 6.05
CA GLN A 48 -33.46 14.03 7.21
C GLN A 48 -32.78 12.88 7.96
N HIS A 49 -31.95 12.08 7.27
CA HIS A 49 -31.17 11.00 7.87
C HIS A 49 -29.67 11.24 7.77
N GLY A 50 -29.24 12.49 7.61
CA GLY A 50 -27.84 12.87 7.45
C GLY A 50 -26.94 12.27 8.53
N GLY A 51 -27.40 12.24 9.80
CA GLY A 51 -26.66 11.65 10.92
C GLY A 51 -26.35 10.15 10.80
N LYS A 52 -27.05 9.41 9.94
CA LYS A 52 -26.82 7.97 9.70
C LYS A 52 -25.99 7.69 8.45
N ILE A 53 -25.89 8.66 7.54
CA ILE A 53 -25.16 8.51 6.29
C ILE A 53 -23.81 9.21 6.41
N ARG A 54 -22.75 8.46 6.09
CA ARG A 54 -21.38 8.96 6.06
C ARG A 54 -20.70 8.50 4.78
N PHE A 55 -19.77 9.31 4.31
CA PHE A 55 -18.77 8.86 3.36
C PHE A 55 -17.92 7.76 4.00
N LYS A 56 -17.56 6.76 3.21
CA LYS A 56 -16.75 5.62 3.65
C LYS A 56 -15.29 5.92 3.40
N HIS A 57 -14.39 5.29 4.16
CA HIS A 57 -12.93 5.40 3.98
C HIS A 57 -12.35 6.81 4.15
N LEU A 58 -13.10 7.74 4.76
CA LEU A 58 -12.57 9.03 5.19
C LEU A 58 -12.01 8.89 6.59
N GLU A 59 -10.70 8.74 6.66
CA GLU A 59 -9.96 8.61 7.90
C GLU A 59 -8.95 9.76 7.93
N TYR A 60 -9.10 10.66 8.91
CA TYR A 60 -8.06 11.64 9.21
C TYR A 60 -6.89 10.91 9.87
N ILE A 61 -7.22 10.11 10.88
CA ILE A 61 -6.31 9.20 11.58
C ILE A 61 -6.34 7.88 10.83
N ASP A 62 -5.26 7.55 10.13
CA ASP A 62 -5.16 6.29 9.42
C ASP A 62 -4.90 5.17 10.44
N THR A 63 -5.95 4.40 10.70
CA THR A 63 -5.96 3.30 11.69
C THR A 63 -5.31 2.03 11.16
N LYS A 64 -5.02 1.98 9.86
CA LYS A 64 -4.51 0.79 9.15
C LYS A 64 -3.03 0.89 8.85
N VAL A 65 -2.38 2.01 9.16
CA VAL A 65 -0.96 2.17 8.86
C VAL A 65 -0.16 1.11 9.59
N SER A 66 0.44 0.23 8.79
CA SER A 66 1.54 -0.62 9.22
C SER A 66 2.60 0.20 9.93
N THR A 67 3.06 -0.33 11.04
CA THR A 67 4.30 -0.15 11.80
C THR A 67 5.48 0.61 11.15
N LEU A 68 5.59 0.71 9.82
CA LEU A 68 6.70 1.38 9.12
C LEU A 68 6.48 2.88 8.84
N SER A 69 5.26 3.41 8.99
CA SER A 69 5.02 4.85 8.79
C SER A 69 4.94 5.59 10.12
N THR A 70 5.81 6.59 10.28
CA THR A 70 5.97 7.40 11.51
C THR A 70 4.81 8.37 11.79
N PHE A 71 3.82 8.46 10.89
CA PHE A 71 2.69 9.39 11.01
C PHE A 71 1.36 8.69 10.70
N PRO A 72 0.48 8.46 11.70
CA PRO A 72 -0.84 7.84 11.51
C PRO A 72 -1.86 8.81 10.89
N MET A 73 -1.42 9.67 9.96
CA MET A 73 -2.26 10.70 9.34
C MET A 73 -2.39 10.47 7.84
N ASN A 74 -3.62 10.57 7.35
CA ASN A 74 -3.87 10.61 5.93
C ASN A 74 -3.56 12.00 5.37
N LEU A 75 -2.28 12.27 5.08
CA LEU A 75 -1.81 13.57 4.57
C LEU A 75 -2.55 14.01 3.30
N GLN A 76 -2.92 13.06 2.44
CA GLN A 76 -3.68 13.35 1.22
C GLN A 76 -5.09 13.87 1.55
N PHE A 77 -5.76 13.26 2.54
CA PHE A 77 -7.06 13.72 3.03
C PHE A 77 -6.96 15.09 3.69
N VAL A 78 -5.98 15.30 4.58
CA VAL A 78 -5.79 16.59 5.29
C VAL A 78 -5.62 17.76 4.31
N ARG A 79 -4.81 17.58 3.26
CA ARG A 79 -4.64 18.59 2.20
C ARG A 79 -5.94 18.85 1.45
N SER A 80 -6.75 17.83 1.23
CA SER A 80 -7.99 17.90 0.47
C SER A 80 -9.14 18.52 1.25
N MET A 81 -9.14 18.41 2.58
CA MET A 81 -10.14 19.03 3.47
C MET A 81 -10.23 20.55 3.27
N LYS A 82 -9.10 21.24 3.03
CA LYS A 82 -9.07 22.68 2.74
C LYS A 82 -9.75 23.05 1.41
N HIS A 83 -9.99 22.08 0.54
CA HIS A 83 -10.52 22.26 -0.82
C HIS A 83 -11.80 21.46 -1.08
N PHE A 84 -12.55 21.09 -0.04
CA PHE A 84 -13.83 20.43 -0.18
C PHE A 84 -14.88 21.37 -0.78
N ASN A 85 -15.26 21.15 -2.05
CA ASN A 85 -16.17 22.04 -2.79
C ASN A 85 -17.62 21.53 -2.87
N LEU A 86 -17.91 20.32 -2.38
CA LEU A 86 -19.24 19.72 -2.40
C LEU A 86 -20.10 20.21 -1.22
N ARG A 87 -20.38 21.52 -1.17
CA ARG A 87 -21.04 22.19 -0.02
C ARG A 87 -22.39 21.59 0.40
N SER A 88 -23.14 21.02 -0.53
CA SER A 88 -24.40 20.31 -0.23
C SER A 88 -24.18 19.06 0.64
N PHE A 89 -22.98 18.48 0.60
CA PHE A 89 -22.63 17.25 1.31
C PHE A 89 -21.82 17.51 2.60
N THR A 90 -21.74 18.75 3.08
CA THR A 90 -20.98 19.12 4.29
C THR A 90 -21.46 18.36 5.54
N SER A 91 -22.76 18.12 5.68
CA SER A 91 -23.27 17.33 6.82
C SER A 91 -22.74 15.90 6.81
N LEU A 92 -22.80 15.22 5.66
CA LEU A 92 -22.25 13.86 5.48
C LEU A 92 -20.74 13.85 5.71
N PHE A 93 -20.02 14.86 5.21
CA PHE A 93 -18.59 15.04 5.44
C PHE A 93 -18.27 15.10 6.94
N ASN A 94 -18.95 15.98 7.68
CA ASN A 94 -18.75 16.13 9.12
C ASN A 94 -19.11 14.84 9.88
N ASN A 95 -20.20 14.17 9.51
CA ASN A 95 -20.62 12.91 10.13
C ASN A 95 -19.61 11.78 9.92
N SER A 96 -18.88 11.81 8.80
CA SER A 96 -17.81 10.83 8.52
C SER A 96 -16.60 10.98 9.44
N LEU A 97 -16.45 12.16 10.06
CA LEU A 97 -15.33 12.51 10.93
C LEU A 97 -15.74 12.63 12.40
N ALA A 98 -17.03 12.46 12.73
CA ALA A 98 -17.58 12.73 14.05
C ALA A 98 -16.95 11.88 15.17
N ASN A 99 -16.39 10.73 14.84
CA ASN A 99 -15.73 9.81 15.77
C ASN A 99 -14.21 10.01 15.89
N GLN A 100 -13.68 11.12 15.35
CA GLN A 100 -12.26 11.47 15.40
C GLN A 100 -12.07 12.84 16.04
N ILE A 101 -11.12 12.94 16.98
CA ILE A 101 -10.66 14.19 17.58
C ILE A 101 -9.19 14.39 17.20
N VAL A 102 -8.86 15.57 16.70
CA VAL A 102 -7.50 15.95 16.34
C VAL A 102 -7.14 17.22 17.07
N LEU A 103 -6.10 17.13 17.88
CA LEU A 103 -5.54 18.23 18.65
C LEU A 103 -4.15 18.51 18.11
N SER A 104 -3.89 19.74 17.71
CA SER A 104 -2.60 20.13 17.13
C SER A 104 -2.25 21.55 17.53
N ASP A 105 -0.97 21.80 17.77
CA ASP A 105 -0.45 23.18 17.84
C ASP A 105 -0.08 23.73 16.46
N ASP A 106 0.08 22.85 15.47
CA ASP A 106 0.38 23.20 14.08
C ASP A 106 -0.89 23.11 13.23
N GLN A 107 -1.64 24.22 13.17
CA GLN A 107 -2.88 24.33 12.38
C GLN A 107 -2.64 24.38 10.88
N GLU A 108 -1.42 24.72 10.45
CA GLU A 108 -1.13 24.81 9.03
C GLU A 108 -1.02 23.42 8.41
N SER A 109 -0.32 22.51 9.09
CA SER A 109 -0.15 21.14 8.62
C SER A 109 -1.23 20.19 9.12
N ILE A 110 -1.75 20.37 10.34
CA ILE A 110 -2.69 19.47 11.02
C ILE A 110 -3.85 20.30 11.60
N PRO A 111 -4.89 20.59 10.80
CA PRO A 111 -6.06 21.31 11.27
C PRO A 111 -6.76 20.58 12.42
N ILE A 112 -7.17 21.31 13.46
CA ILE A 112 -7.98 20.79 14.56
C ILE A 112 -9.29 20.20 14.03
N LEU A 113 -9.69 19.08 14.62
CA LEU A 113 -10.96 18.41 14.34
C LEU A 113 -11.67 18.09 15.66
N ASN A 114 -12.95 18.48 15.75
CA ASN A 114 -13.85 18.13 16.85
C ASN A 114 -13.32 18.37 18.28
N ASN A 115 -12.43 19.34 18.49
CA ASN A 115 -11.87 19.64 19.82
C ASN A 115 -12.94 20.01 20.87
N SER A 116 -14.09 20.55 20.44
CA SER A 116 -15.22 20.78 21.35
C SER A 116 -15.75 19.52 22.03
N LEU A 117 -15.46 18.32 21.50
CA LEU A 117 -15.82 17.05 22.13
C LEU A 117 -14.93 16.69 23.33
N MET A 118 -13.76 17.32 23.49
CA MET A 118 -12.87 17.10 24.64
C MET A 118 -13.48 17.58 25.97
N THR A 119 -14.44 18.50 25.91
CA THR A 119 -15.07 19.10 27.11
C THR A 119 -16.45 18.53 27.43
N ASN A 120 -17.08 17.81 26.49
CA ASN A 120 -18.40 17.23 26.68
C ASN A 120 -18.29 15.84 27.35
N THR A 121 -18.45 15.83 28.66
CA THR A 121 -18.40 14.62 29.51
C THR A 121 -19.72 13.84 29.54
N THR A 122 -20.74 14.27 28.80
CA THR A 122 -22.06 13.61 28.79
C THR A 122 -22.16 12.58 27.66
N PRO A 123 -22.47 11.31 27.95
CA PRO A 123 -22.69 10.29 26.94
C PRO A 123 -23.94 10.62 26.12
N SER A 124 -23.82 10.63 24.78
CA SER A 124 -24.99 10.51 23.92
C SER A 124 -25.30 9.02 23.80
N ASP A 125 -26.35 8.59 24.48
CA ASP A 125 -26.76 7.20 24.71
C ASP A 125 -27.29 6.46 23.46
N ASP A 126 -26.98 6.92 22.24
CA ASP A 126 -27.77 6.51 21.06
C ASP A 126 -26.98 6.30 19.75
N SER A 127 -25.70 5.88 19.82
CA SER A 127 -25.05 5.35 18.63
C SER A 127 -24.19 4.13 18.92
N ASP A 128 -24.62 2.99 18.37
CA ASP A 128 -23.98 1.66 18.32
C ASP A 128 -22.57 1.63 17.68
N ASP A 129 -21.92 2.79 17.47
CA ASP A 129 -20.63 2.96 16.78
C ASP A 129 -19.60 3.68 17.67
N ASP A 130 -19.51 3.19 18.91
CA ASP A 130 -18.79 3.66 20.12
C ASP A 130 -17.25 3.75 20.04
N ARG A 131 -16.66 3.98 18.86
CA ARG A 131 -15.19 4.07 18.72
C ARG A 131 -14.74 5.50 18.51
N LEU A 132 -14.36 6.16 19.59
CA LEU A 132 -13.71 7.47 19.51
C LEU A 132 -12.18 7.32 19.38
N TYR A 133 -11.64 7.93 18.33
CA TYR A 133 -10.20 7.99 18.03
C TYR A 133 -9.68 9.39 18.35
N VAL A 134 -8.59 9.47 19.11
CA VAL A 134 -7.97 10.74 19.49
C VAL A 134 -6.54 10.80 18.99
N LEU A 135 -6.21 11.84 18.23
CA LEU A 135 -4.84 12.16 17.83
C LEU A 135 -4.39 13.45 18.51
N ILE A 136 -3.23 13.37 19.17
CA ILE A 136 -2.62 14.47 19.90
C ILE A 136 -1.26 14.80 19.27
N HIS A 137 -1.19 15.98 18.68
CA HIS A 137 -0.01 16.62 18.11
C HIS A 137 0.27 17.95 18.85
N GLN A 138 0.43 17.85 20.17
CA GLN A 138 0.69 19.02 21.01
C GLN A 138 1.97 18.83 21.80
N ASP A 139 2.59 19.94 22.21
CA ASP A 139 3.74 19.84 23.10
C ASP A 139 3.32 19.18 24.41
N SER A 140 4.21 18.34 24.93
CA SER A 140 3.99 17.48 26.07
C SER A 140 3.65 18.24 27.36
N THR A 141 3.96 19.54 27.43
CA THR A 141 3.53 20.45 28.52
C THR A 141 2.03 20.72 28.55
N GLN A 142 1.34 20.64 27.41
CA GLN A 142 -0.11 20.89 27.30
C GLN A 142 -0.96 19.67 27.67
N LEU A 143 -0.36 18.47 27.74
CA LEU A 143 -1.06 17.22 28.06
C LEU A 143 -1.58 17.16 29.51
N ASN A 144 -0.99 17.93 30.43
CA ASN A 144 -1.32 17.86 31.86
C ASN A 144 -2.77 18.30 32.15
N ASP A 145 -3.28 19.25 31.37
CA ASP A 145 -4.60 19.87 31.54
C ASP A 145 -5.69 19.16 30.72
N MET A 146 -5.31 18.13 29.96
CA MET A 146 -6.22 17.44 29.05
C MET A 146 -6.89 16.24 29.73
N VAL A 147 -8.18 16.06 29.44
CA VAL A 147 -8.96 14.89 29.85
C VAL A 147 -9.58 14.27 28.61
N LEU A 148 -9.29 13.00 28.37
CA LEU A 148 -9.86 12.27 27.25
C LEU A 148 -11.36 11.97 27.48
N PRO A 149 -12.21 11.99 26.44
CA PRO A 149 -13.60 11.58 26.57
C PRO A 149 -13.72 10.12 27.02
N ILE A 150 -14.77 9.82 27.80
CA ILE A 150 -14.94 8.52 28.48
C ILE A 150 -15.07 7.33 27.53
N ASN A 151 -15.55 7.54 26.30
CA ASN A 151 -15.72 6.55 25.24
C ASN A 151 -14.48 6.43 24.31
N THR A 152 -13.36 7.06 24.67
CA THR A 152 -12.10 6.92 23.93
C THR A 152 -11.61 5.48 23.94
N LYS A 153 -11.40 4.90 22.75
CA LYS A 153 -10.86 3.55 22.58
C LYS A 153 -9.43 3.52 22.07
N THR A 154 -9.05 4.50 21.26
CA THR A 154 -7.74 4.57 20.62
C THR A 154 -7.15 5.97 20.77
N VAL A 155 -5.89 6.05 21.19
CA VAL A 155 -5.15 7.31 21.34
C VAL A 155 -3.82 7.23 20.59
N HIS A 156 -3.55 8.22 19.74
CA HIS A 156 -2.28 8.43 19.06
C HIS A 156 -1.62 9.71 19.57
N ILE A 157 -0.42 9.60 20.13
CA ILE A 157 0.40 10.72 20.56
C ILE A 157 1.58 10.81 19.61
N ILE A 158 1.61 11.84 18.76
CA ILE A 158 2.53 11.88 17.62
C ILE A 158 3.64 12.92 17.71
N LYS A 159 3.55 13.87 18.64
CA LYS A 159 4.60 14.88 18.86
C LYS A 159 5.61 14.38 19.89
N HIS A 160 6.87 14.80 19.74
CA HIS A 160 7.98 14.37 20.59
C HIS A 160 7.68 14.63 22.08
N MET A 161 7.59 13.57 22.88
CA MET A 161 7.43 13.69 24.33
C MET A 161 8.77 14.06 24.96
N LYS A 162 8.97 15.34 25.28
CA LYS A 162 10.18 15.85 25.97
C LYS A 162 9.99 15.94 27.48
N THR A 163 8.74 16.07 27.95
CA THR A 163 8.45 16.08 29.38
C THR A 163 8.61 14.69 29.99
N PRO A 164 8.95 14.63 31.28
CA PRO A 164 9.41 13.38 31.91
C PRO A 164 8.36 12.27 32.03
N LEU A 165 7.04 12.56 32.01
CA LEU A 165 6.00 11.55 32.28
C LEU A 165 4.77 11.76 31.39
N LEU A 166 4.14 10.65 30.99
CA LEU A 166 2.78 10.65 30.48
C LEU A 166 1.84 11.04 31.64
N PRO A 167 1.08 12.14 31.55
CA PRO A 167 0.25 12.58 32.64
C PRO A 167 -0.89 11.59 32.89
N MET A 168 -0.95 11.02 34.10
CA MET A 168 -2.02 10.10 34.48
C MET A 168 -3.41 10.76 34.46
N THR A 169 -3.47 12.10 34.53
CA THR A 169 -4.70 12.87 34.36
C THR A 169 -5.33 12.68 32.99
N LEU A 170 -4.53 12.43 31.95
CA LEU A 170 -5.00 12.22 30.58
C LEU A 170 -5.99 11.04 30.47
N PHE A 171 -5.71 9.96 31.20
CA PHE A 171 -6.50 8.73 31.18
C PHE A 171 -7.56 8.67 32.30
N LYS A 172 -7.72 9.75 33.08
CA LYS A 172 -8.64 9.75 34.21
C LYS A 172 -10.09 9.63 33.72
N GLY A 173 -10.76 8.54 34.10
CA GLY A 173 -12.17 8.29 33.76
C GLY A 173 -12.39 7.49 32.47
N VAL A 174 -11.35 7.26 31.66
CA VAL A 174 -11.44 6.41 30.47
C VAL A 174 -11.30 4.95 30.87
N LYS A 175 -12.39 4.18 30.72
CA LYS A 175 -12.42 2.76 31.13
C LYS A 175 -12.21 1.79 29.97
N ASN A 176 -12.44 2.24 28.74
CA ASN A 176 -12.48 1.40 27.54
C ASN A 176 -11.32 1.68 26.57
N LEU A 177 -10.21 2.23 27.07
CA LEU A 177 -9.02 2.50 26.24
C LEU A 177 -8.37 1.17 25.89
N GLU A 178 -8.49 0.74 24.63
CA GLU A 178 -8.00 -0.55 24.12
C GLU A 178 -6.63 -0.40 23.42
N GLN A 179 -6.37 0.74 22.78
CA GLN A 179 -5.19 0.96 21.95
C GLN A 179 -4.47 2.27 22.29
N LEU A 180 -3.15 2.19 22.45
CA LEU A 180 -2.29 3.36 22.68
C LEU A 180 -1.09 3.33 21.72
N PHE A 181 -0.91 4.42 20.99
CA PHE A 181 0.22 4.64 20.08
C PHE A 181 1.00 5.89 20.48
N ILE A 182 2.32 5.78 20.58
CA ILE A 182 3.22 6.89 20.93
C ILE A 182 4.37 6.91 19.92
N SER A 183 4.56 8.01 19.18
CA SER A 183 5.54 8.09 18.08
C SER A 183 6.99 8.35 18.52
N GLN A 184 7.18 8.97 19.69
CA GLN A 184 8.50 9.26 20.21
C GLN A 184 8.43 9.45 21.71
N TYR A 185 9.05 8.53 22.43
CA TYR A 185 9.08 8.51 23.89
C TYR A 185 10.53 8.52 24.39
N ALA A 186 11.08 9.71 24.60
CA ALA A 186 12.44 9.90 25.10
C ALA A 186 12.54 10.65 26.45
N PRO A 187 11.69 10.37 27.46
CA PRO A 187 11.94 10.89 28.78
C PRO A 187 13.05 10.10 29.48
N ARG A 188 13.95 10.81 30.17
CA ARG A 188 14.98 10.23 31.06
C ARG A 188 14.42 9.56 32.33
N GLN A 189 13.10 9.47 32.45
CA GLN A 189 12.39 8.95 33.61
C GLN A 189 11.53 7.76 33.19
N LYS A 190 11.31 6.87 34.15
CA LYS A 190 10.55 5.64 33.97
C LYS A 190 9.09 5.93 33.59
N MET A 191 8.55 5.18 32.63
CA MET A 191 7.15 5.32 32.24
C MET A 191 6.20 4.94 33.39
N CYS A 192 5.13 5.72 33.55
CA CYS A 192 4.04 5.41 34.48
C CYS A 192 3.34 4.10 34.13
N LYS A 193 2.71 3.47 35.12
CA LYS A 193 1.85 2.31 34.89
C LYS A 193 0.68 2.69 33.97
N LEU A 194 0.56 1.98 32.85
CA LEU A 194 -0.50 2.22 31.87
C LEU A 194 -1.85 1.61 32.35
N PRO A 195 -3.00 2.12 31.85
CA PRO A 195 -4.32 1.55 32.14
C PRO A 195 -4.42 0.05 31.79
N GLU A 196 -5.00 -0.76 32.68
CA GLU A 196 -5.17 -2.21 32.47
C GLU A 196 -6.15 -2.57 31.34
N SER A 197 -6.94 -1.60 30.84
CA SER A 197 -7.85 -1.80 29.71
C SER A 197 -7.12 -1.94 28.36
N ILE A 198 -5.85 -1.49 28.28
CA ILE A 198 -5.08 -1.48 27.05
C ILE A 198 -4.72 -2.90 26.64
N ARG A 199 -5.07 -3.24 25.39
CA ARG A 199 -4.77 -4.53 24.74
C ARG A 199 -3.71 -4.42 23.65
N SER A 200 -3.53 -3.23 23.06
CA SER A 200 -2.50 -2.97 22.04
C SER A 200 -1.69 -1.74 22.41
N LEU A 201 -0.37 -1.91 22.51
CA LEU A 201 0.57 -0.84 22.82
C LEU A 201 1.65 -0.76 21.74
N HIS A 202 1.77 0.42 21.13
CA HIS A 202 2.77 0.71 20.12
C HIS A 202 3.58 1.93 20.55
N ILE A 203 4.89 1.78 20.70
CA ILE A 203 5.77 2.88 21.03
C ILE A 203 6.95 2.89 20.07
N LEU A 204 7.13 4.03 19.39
CA LEU A 204 8.21 4.26 18.44
C LEU A 204 9.25 5.18 19.08
N ARG A 205 10.50 5.05 18.62
CA ARG A 205 11.66 5.88 18.98
C ARG A 205 11.76 6.09 20.49
N MET A 206 12.02 4.99 21.20
CA MET A 206 12.09 4.95 22.66
C MET A 206 13.54 4.92 23.16
N GLU A 207 13.89 5.65 24.20
CA GLU A 207 15.21 5.50 24.84
C GLU A 207 15.23 4.33 25.85
N GLN A 208 16.34 3.59 25.92
CA GLN A 208 16.48 2.43 26.81
C GLN A 208 16.19 2.76 28.29
N SER A 209 16.61 3.94 28.75
CA SER A 209 16.44 4.38 30.15
C SER A 209 14.98 4.46 30.61
N SER A 210 14.01 4.45 29.69
CA SER A 210 12.58 4.55 29.99
C SER A 210 11.91 3.21 30.32
N LEU A 211 12.57 2.06 30.04
CA LEU A 211 11.97 0.71 30.10
C LEU A 211 12.27 -0.09 31.38
N ASP A 212 13.02 0.47 32.32
CA ASP A 212 13.49 -0.30 33.48
C ASP A 212 12.35 -0.60 34.48
N GLY A 213 11.91 -1.86 34.49
CA GLY A 213 11.14 -2.50 35.54
C GLY A 213 9.84 -3.13 35.06
N GLY A 214 9.77 -4.46 35.15
CA GLY A 214 8.74 -5.30 34.57
C GLY A 214 7.32 -5.25 35.16
N ASP A 215 6.85 -4.10 35.65
CA ASP A 215 5.46 -3.86 36.08
C ASP A 215 4.78 -2.71 35.30
N MET A 216 5.42 -2.28 34.20
CA MET A 216 4.99 -1.15 33.39
C MET A 216 3.83 -1.49 32.43
N PHE A 217 3.84 -2.72 31.91
CA PHE A 217 2.89 -3.17 30.90
C PHE A 217 1.56 -3.67 31.54
N PRO A 218 0.41 -3.38 30.92
CA PRO A 218 -0.88 -3.94 31.31
C PRO A 218 -0.88 -5.47 31.30
N SER A 219 -1.56 -6.09 32.25
CA SER A 219 -1.60 -7.57 32.37
C SER A 219 -2.37 -8.26 31.25
N GLN A 220 -3.38 -7.60 30.68
CA GLN A 220 -4.22 -8.10 29.57
C GLN A 220 -3.71 -7.72 28.18
N LEU A 221 -2.44 -7.30 28.07
CA LEU A 221 -1.87 -6.86 26.81
C LEU A 221 -1.80 -8.03 25.81
N GLU A 222 -2.39 -7.86 24.63
CA GLU A 222 -2.41 -8.85 23.56
C GLU A 222 -1.37 -8.55 22.47
N THR A 223 -1.06 -7.27 22.23
CA THR A 223 -0.07 -6.81 21.25
C THR A 223 0.86 -5.77 21.85
N LEU A 224 2.17 -5.98 21.68
CA LEU A 224 3.22 -5.06 22.09
C LEU A 224 4.18 -4.81 20.93
N GLU A 225 4.37 -3.55 20.59
CA GLU A 225 5.36 -3.10 19.61
C GLU A 225 6.24 -2.00 20.17
N LEU A 226 7.56 -2.24 20.14
CA LEU A 226 8.58 -1.34 20.62
C LEU A 226 9.61 -1.15 19.49
N MET A 227 9.59 0.00 18.82
CA MET A 227 10.53 0.29 17.74
C MET A 227 11.54 1.34 18.16
N GLY A 228 12.81 1.08 17.87
CA GLY A 228 13.90 2.05 17.93
C GLY A 228 14.31 2.52 19.32
N PRO A 229 15.08 1.72 20.06
CA PRO A 229 16.09 2.28 20.91
C PRO A 229 17.37 2.48 20.08
N ASN A 230 17.94 3.69 20.12
CA ASN A 230 19.25 3.96 19.53
C ASN A 230 20.33 3.04 20.14
N ASP A 231 20.08 2.54 21.36
CA ASP A 231 20.88 1.59 22.10
C ASP A 231 20.09 0.29 22.31
N PRO A 232 20.68 -0.91 22.17
CA PRO A 232 19.91 -2.14 22.29
C PRO A 232 19.29 -2.35 23.68
N VAL A 233 18.03 -2.81 23.73
CA VAL A 233 17.31 -3.08 24.98
C VAL A 233 17.64 -4.46 25.52
N GLN A 234 17.89 -4.56 26.83
CA GLN A 234 18.07 -5.85 27.49
C GLN A 234 16.73 -6.57 27.62
N LEU A 235 16.56 -7.70 26.93
CA LEU A 235 15.28 -8.42 26.86
C LEU A 235 14.73 -8.82 28.25
N GLY A 236 15.62 -9.14 29.20
CA GLY A 236 15.25 -9.53 30.57
C GLY A 236 14.66 -8.39 31.41
N SER A 237 14.94 -7.12 31.11
CA SER A 237 14.44 -5.98 31.91
C SER A 237 12.96 -5.68 31.66
N LEU A 238 12.42 -6.12 30.52
CA LEU A 238 11.05 -5.85 30.08
C LEU A 238 9.99 -6.64 30.86
N GLY A 239 10.35 -7.74 31.50
CA GLY A 239 9.41 -8.58 32.25
C GLY A 239 8.31 -9.23 31.40
N LEU A 240 8.57 -9.46 30.10
CA LEU A 240 7.60 -9.97 29.12
C LEU A 240 6.98 -11.31 29.52
N ALA A 241 7.71 -12.15 30.24
CA ALA A 241 7.24 -13.44 30.74
C ALA A 241 5.98 -13.34 31.63
N LYS A 242 5.70 -12.18 32.23
CA LYS A 242 4.48 -11.94 33.02
C LYS A 242 3.23 -11.73 32.16
N LEU A 243 3.38 -11.43 30.86
CA LEU A 243 2.29 -11.05 29.96
C LEU A 243 1.64 -12.29 29.31
N GLN A 244 0.84 -13.00 30.10
CA GLN A 244 0.25 -14.30 29.70
C GLN A 244 -0.78 -14.23 28.56
N TYR A 245 -1.26 -13.03 28.22
CA TYR A 245 -2.20 -12.81 27.12
C TYR A 245 -1.53 -12.29 25.84
N LEU A 246 -0.21 -12.05 25.88
CA LEU A 246 0.52 -11.47 24.78
C LEU A 246 0.61 -12.48 23.63
N LYS A 247 0.03 -12.11 22.49
CA LYS A 247 -0.01 -12.93 21.26
C LYS A 247 0.98 -12.42 20.21
N THR A 248 1.13 -11.11 20.12
CA THR A 248 1.98 -10.46 19.11
C THR A 248 3.02 -9.59 19.80
N LEU A 249 4.29 -9.85 19.49
CA LEU A 249 5.40 -9.06 19.97
C LEU A 249 6.29 -8.62 18.81
N LYS A 250 6.55 -7.31 18.74
CA LYS A 250 7.57 -6.74 17.86
C LYS A 250 8.54 -5.86 18.65
N ILE A 251 9.84 -6.16 18.56
CA ILE A 251 10.86 -5.35 19.23
C ILE A 251 12.07 -5.19 18.31
N ASP A 252 12.45 -3.94 18.05
CA ASP A 252 13.67 -3.62 17.32
C ASP A 252 14.86 -3.48 18.28
N SER A 253 16.05 -3.88 17.84
CA SER A 253 17.33 -3.74 18.55
C SER A 253 17.33 -4.25 20.00
N ILE A 254 17.41 -5.58 20.17
CA ILE A 254 17.54 -6.24 21.47
C ILE A 254 18.91 -6.87 21.68
N MET A 255 19.32 -6.92 22.96
CA MET A 255 20.44 -7.70 23.45
C MET A 255 19.98 -8.71 24.50
N THR A 256 20.55 -9.90 24.43
CA THR A 256 20.46 -10.88 25.52
C THR A 256 21.58 -10.63 26.51
N GLY A 257 21.24 -10.39 27.79
CA GLY A 257 22.25 -10.29 28.84
C GLY A 257 23.01 -11.62 29.02
N PRO A 258 24.25 -11.58 29.56
CA PRO A 258 25.00 -12.79 29.84
C PRO A 258 24.25 -13.61 30.91
N SER A 259 23.83 -14.82 30.56
CA SER A 259 23.16 -15.80 31.42
C SER A 259 21.86 -15.32 32.08
N SER A 260 20.71 -15.60 31.47
CA SER A 260 19.42 -15.57 32.18
C SER A 260 18.78 -16.97 32.17
N PRO A 261 18.66 -17.63 33.33
CA PRO A 261 18.04 -18.97 33.44
C PRO A 261 16.50 -18.93 33.39
N VAL A 262 15.89 -17.85 32.91
CA VAL A 262 14.44 -17.60 32.97
C VAL A 262 13.87 -17.50 31.55
N PRO A 263 12.68 -18.06 31.26
CA PRO A 263 12.01 -17.82 29.99
C PRO A 263 11.83 -16.31 29.77
N LEU A 264 12.41 -15.79 28.69
CA LEU A 264 12.40 -14.36 28.36
C LEU A 264 11.09 -13.92 27.70
N PHE A 265 10.36 -14.88 27.12
CA PHE A 265 9.11 -14.65 26.40
C PHE A 265 7.94 -15.45 26.99
N PRO A 266 6.70 -14.94 26.91
CA PRO A 266 5.51 -15.68 27.32
C PRO A 266 5.15 -16.77 26.29
N THR A 267 4.65 -17.91 26.75
CA THR A 267 4.28 -19.07 25.91
C THR A 267 3.00 -18.89 25.11
N SER A 268 2.27 -17.79 25.36
CA SER A 268 1.07 -17.38 24.62
C SER A 268 1.34 -16.75 23.26
N LEU A 269 2.62 -16.47 22.93
CA LEU A 269 2.98 -15.83 21.67
C LEU A 269 2.63 -16.70 20.46
N VAL A 270 1.99 -16.05 19.50
CA VAL A 270 1.62 -16.60 18.19
C VAL A 270 2.46 -15.94 17.09
N SER A 271 2.83 -14.66 17.26
CA SER A 271 3.66 -13.91 16.33
C SER A 271 4.80 -13.18 17.05
N LEU A 272 6.03 -13.41 16.59
CA LEU A 272 7.24 -12.78 17.13
C LEU A 272 8.07 -12.15 16.00
N ASN A 273 8.35 -10.86 16.10
CA ASN A 273 9.27 -10.14 15.22
C ASN A 273 10.34 -9.44 16.07
N ILE A 274 11.58 -9.88 15.95
CA ILE A 274 12.67 -9.33 16.76
C ILE A 274 13.90 -9.04 15.91
N GLU A 275 14.57 -7.95 16.25
CA GLU A 275 15.87 -7.58 15.70
C GLU A 275 16.94 -7.67 16.79
N MET A 276 17.97 -8.48 16.59
CA MET A 276 19.02 -8.75 17.57
C MET A 276 20.38 -8.23 17.09
N SER A 277 21.14 -7.61 17.98
CA SER A 277 22.51 -7.15 17.71
C SER A 277 23.56 -8.26 17.77
N HIS A 278 23.16 -9.46 18.21
CA HIS A 278 24.02 -10.64 18.33
C HIS A 278 23.23 -11.90 18.02
N THR A 279 23.93 -13.02 17.86
CA THR A 279 23.29 -14.33 17.67
C THR A 279 22.37 -14.67 18.85
N PRO A 280 21.14 -15.12 18.59
CA PRO A 280 20.25 -15.59 19.64
C PRO A 280 20.89 -16.77 20.38
N PRO A 281 20.70 -16.88 21.71
CA PRO A 281 20.94 -18.12 22.44
C PRO A 281 20.14 -19.27 21.82
N ALA A 282 20.74 -20.47 21.76
CA ALA A 282 20.15 -21.63 21.09
C ALA A 282 18.81 -22.07 21.70
N ASP A 283 18.55 -21.76 22.98
CA ASP A 283 17.34 -22.14 23.71
C ASP A 283 16.27 -21.03 23.75
N LEU A 284 16.54 -19.86 23.15
CA LEU A 284 15.68 -18.67 23.26
C LEU A 284 14.23 -18.92 22.83
N PHE A 285 14.03 -19.71 21.78
CA PHE A 285 12.70 -19.97 21.20
C PHE A 285 12.07 -21.27 21.69
N ARG A 286 12.80 -22.08 22.47
CA ARG A 286 12.42 -23.48 22.76
C ARG A 286 11.05 -23.62 23.44
N SER A 287 10.65 -22.62 24.24
CA SER A 287 9.38 -22.61 24.98
C SER A 287 8.18 -22.12 24.15
N LEU A 288 8.40 -21.55 22.96
CA LEU A 288 7.37 -20.88 22.16
C LEU A 288 6.56 -21.85 21.28
N VAL A 289 6.06 -22.93 21.86
CA VAL A 289 5.39 -24.02 21.13
C VAL A 289 4.13 -23.60 20.37
N SER A 290 3.52 -22.48 20.75
CA SER A 290 2.31 -21.90 20.11
C SER A 290 2.64 -20.93 18.96
N LEU A 291 3.93 -20.70 18.67
CA LEU A 291 4.36 -19.69 17.72
C LEU A 291 4.07 -20.13 16.28
N GLU A 292 3.25 -19.34 15.58
CA GLU A 292 2.86 -19.58 14.19
C GLU A 292 3.71 -18.76 13.21
N SER A 293 4.20 -17.58 13.64
CA SER A 293 5.02 -16.68 12.82
C SER A 293 6.26 -16.18 13.56
N LEU A 294 7.44 -16.35 12.97
CA LEU A 294 8.71 -15.85 13.47
C LEU A 294 9.44 -15.04 12.40
N THR A 295 9.73 -13.78 12.71
CA THR A 295 10.65 -12.92 11.95
C THR A 295 11.85 -12.59 12.82
N LEU A 296 13.04 -12.93 12.36
CA LEU A 296 14.29 -12.71 13.06
C LEU A 296 15.24 -11.91 12.17
N SER A 297 15.62 -10.72 12.61
CA SER A 297 16.69 -9.92 12.02
C SER A 297 17.92 -9.99 12.91
N VAL A 298 19.09 -10.34 12.38
CA VAL A 298 20.34 -10.39 13.13
C VAL A 298 21.38 -9.49 12.47
N HIS A 299 21.78 -8.45 13.19
CA HIS A 299 22.87 -7.55 12.81
C HIS A 299 24.10 -7.91 13.63
N SER A 300 25.14 -8.45 12.99
CA SER A 300 26.43 -8.71 13.64
C SER A 300 27.52 -7.96 12.90
N GLU A 301 28.40 -7.28 13.63
CA GLU A 301 29.61 -6.64 13.07
C GLU A 301 30.74 -7.65 12.82
N HIS A 302 30.64 -8.86 13.39
CA HIS A 302 31.65 -9.90 13.28
C HIS A 302 31.29 -10.93 12.21
N VAL A 303 32.24 -11.18 11.32
CA VAL A 303 32.11 -12.03 10.12
C VAL A 303 32.16 -13.53 10.43
N ASP A 304 32.79 -13.91 11.56
CA ASP A 304 32.92 -15.30 12.02
C ASP A 304 32.03 -15.54 13.24
N MET A 305 30.77 -15.91 13.00
CA MET A 305 29.85 -16.29 14.07
C MET A 305 29.49 -17.77 13.91
N ASP A 306 29.63 -18.54 14.99
CA ASP A 306 28.97 -19.83 15.17
C ASP A 306 27.46 -19.60 15.30
N TYR A 307 26.81 -19.33 14.16
CA TYR A 307 25.37 -19.20 14.08
C TYR A 307 24.76 -20.59 14.29
N ALA A 308 23.92 -20.76 15.32
CA ALA A 308 23.17 -21.99 15.54
C ALA A 308 21.76 -21.63 15.99
N LEU A 309 20.78 -21.98 15.16
CA LEU A 309 19.37 -21.69 15.37
C LEU A 309 18.58 -23.00 15.35
N ASP A 310 18.12 -23.42 16.53
CA ASP A 310 17.27 -24.60 16.69
C ASP A 310 15.80 -24.18 16.81
N LEU A 311 15.01 -24.51 15.77
CA LEU A 311 13.57 -24.26 15.73
C LEU A 311 12.76 -25.56 15.78
N THR A 312 13.39 -26.70 16.07
CA THR A 312 12.77 -28.03 15.96
C THR A 312 11.57 -28.23 16.88
N THR A 313 11.50 -27.49 17.99
CA THR A 313 10.40 -27.55 18.96
C THR A 313 9.17 -26.71 18.57
N LEU A 314 9.27 -25.88 17.53
CA LEU A 314 8.21 -24.96 17.10
C LEU A 314 7.24 -25.66 16.14
N HIS A 315 6.47 -26.61 16.67
CA HIS A 315 5.58 -27.45 15.86
C HIS A 315 4.39 -26.71 15.22
N ALA A 316 3.98 -25.57 15.78
CA ALA A 316 2.92 -24.72 15.23
C ALA A 316 3.40 -23.73 14.15
N LEU A 317 4.72 -23.63 13.92
CA LEU A 317 5.31 -22.60 13.07
C LEU A 317 4.90 -22.77 11.60
N GLU A 318 4.15 -21.80 11.08
CA GLU A 318 3.67 -21.75 9.69
C GLU A 318 4.51 -20.82 8.81
N SER A 319 5.11 -19.77 9.40
CA SER A 319 5.93 -18.78 8.68
C SER A 319 7.23 -18.48 9.42
N PHE A 320 8.35 -18.59 8.71
CA PHE A 320 9.66 -18.23 9.21
C PHE A 320 10.39 -17.30 8.25
N GLU A 321 10.81 -16.14 8.75
CA GLU A 321 11.64 -15.17 8.03
C GLU A 321 12.93 -14.88 8.81
N LEU A 322 14.07 -14.99 8.11
CA LEU A 322 15.39 -14.72 8.65
C LEU A 322 16.11 -13.68 7.79
N TYR A 323 16.56 -12.59 8.42
CA TYR A 323 17.35 -11.53 7.80
C TYR A 323 18.69 -11.45 8.53
N VAL A 324 19.80 -11.64 7.81
CA VAL A 324 21.14 -11.61 8.43
C VAL A 324 22.07 -10.76 7.59
N ASN A 325 22.83 -9.87 8.23
CA ASN A 325 23.78 -8.99 7.55
C ASN A 325 25.15 -9.65 7.27
N THR A 326 25.28 -10.97 7.46
CA THR A 326 26.52 -11.72 7.23
C THR A 326 26.63 -12.19 5.78
N ALA A 327 27.85 -12.34 5.27
CA ALA A 327 28.09 -12.77 3.89
C ALA A 327 27.52 -14.16 3.56
N SER A 328 27.56 -15.13 4.49
CA SER A 328 26.99 -16.47 4.28
C SER A 328 26.79 -17.25 5.58
N ILE A 329 25.86 -18.21 5.58
CA ILE A 329 25.51 -19.07 6.72
C ILE A 329 25.55 -20.54 6.27
N GLU A 330 26.10 -21.43 7.08
CA GLU A 330 26.00 -22.88 6.82
C GLU A 330 24.54 -23.33 6.95
N SER A 331 23.99 -24.05 5.97
CA SER A 331 22.59 -24.48 6.05
C SER A 331 22.28 -25.36 7.26
N SER A 332 23.27 -26.14 7.75
CA SER A 332 23.15 -26.96 8.96
C SER A 332 23.06 -26.16 10.27
N ALA A 333 23.39 -24.86 10.23
CA ALA A 333 23.21 -23.95 11.35
C ALA A 333 21.74 -23.74 11.71
N ILE A 334 20.83 -23.94 10.76
CA ILE A 334 19.40 -23.67 10.92
C ILE A 334 18.66 -25.00 10.92
N GLN A 335 18.16 -25.40 12.09
CA GLN A 335 17.36 -26.61 12.24
C GLN A 335 15.88 -26.25 12.18
N LEU A 336 15.27 -26.49 11.02
CA LEU A 336 13.85 -26.22 10.79
C LEU A 336 12.96 -27.31 11.44
N PRO A 337 11.72 -26.97 11.85
CA PRO A 337 10.79 -27.96 12.38
C PRO A 337 10.18 -28.81 11.25
N PHE A 338 10.75 -29.99 10.98
CA PHE A 338 10.25 -30.89 9.91
C PHE A 338 8.89 -31.54 10.20
N ALA A 339 8.47 -31.56 11.47
CA ALA A 339 7.16 -32.06 11.88
C ALA A 339 6.06 -30.97 11.89
N SER A 340 6.38 -29.72 11.52
CA SER A 340 5.43 -28.61 11.60
C SER A 340 4.61 -28.40 10.33
N SER A 341 3.63 -27.51 10.45
CA SER A 341 2.86 -26.90 9.38
C SER A 341 3.64 -25.83 8.61
N LEU A 342 4.98 -25.80 8.59
CA LEU A 342 5.76 -24.70 7.96
C LEU A 342 5.42 -24.56 6.47
N ARG A 343 4.77 -23.45 6.12
CA ARG A 343 4.25 -23.14 4.78
C ARG A 343 5.09 -22.09 4.07
N HIS A 344 5.67 -21.15 4.82
CA HIS A 344 6.40 -20.01 4.29
C HIS A 344 7.81 -19.97 4.88
N LEU A 345 8.82 -20.00 4.01
CA LEU A 345 10.22 -19.89 4.40
C LEU A 345 10.88 -18.77 3.62
N ARG A 346 11.43 -17.79 4.34
CA ARG A 346 12.23 -16.71 3.78
C ARG A 346 13.57 -16.59 4.49
N ILE A 347 14.67 -16.66 3.74
CA ILE A 347 16.02 -16.47 4.30
C ILE A 347 16.77 -15.49 3.40
N SER A 348 16.99 -14.28 3.91
CA SER A 348 17.78 -13.24 3.26
C SER A 348 19.24 -13.36 3.68
N ALA A 349 19.86 -14.49 3.36
CA ALA A 349 21.28 -14.77 3.55
C ALA A 349 21.74 -15.83 2.54
N HIS A 350 23.01 -15.81 2.14
CA HIS A 350 23.57 -16.86 1.30
C HIS A 350 23.75 -18.15 2.13
N LEU A 351 23.05 -19.22 1.78
CA LEU A 351 23.18 -20.53 2.43
C LEU A 351 24.30 -21.36 1.78
N ARG A 352 25.26 -21.84 2.58
CA ARG A 352 26.32 -22.76 2.14
C ARG A 352 25.90 -24.22 2.37
N ASN A 353 26.45 -25.11 1.54
CA ASN A 353 26.25 -26.55 1.62
C ASN A 353 24.76 -26.97 1.67
N LEU A 354 23.90 -26.24 0.95
CA LEU A 354 22.47 -26.50 0.95
C LEU A 354 22.17 -27.86 0.28
N THR A 355 21.34 -28.66 0.93
CA THR A 355 20.93 -29.99 0.44
C THR A 355 19.42 -30.11 0.40
N THR A 356 18.90 -31.09 -0.36
CA THR A 356 17.46 -31.41 -0.42
C THR A 356 16.84 -31.64 0.96
N GLN A 357 17.62 -32.16 1.91
CA GLN A 357 17.15 -32.47 3.27
C GLN A 357 16.90 -31.22 4.12
N PHE A 358 17.40 -30.05 3.71
CA PHE A 358 17.13 -28.81 4.41
C PHE A 358 15.64 -28.43 4.37
N PHE A 359 14.94 -28.76 3.29
CA PHE A 359 13.57 -28.31 3.07
C PHE A 359 12.52 -29.29 3.62
N PRO A 360 11.48 -28.80 4.31
CA PRO A 360 10.26 -29.58 4.57
C PRO A 360 9.51 -29.89 3.27
N GLN A 361 9.71 -31.11 2.74
CA GLN A 361 9.31 -31.46 1.38
C GLN A 361 7.79 -31.45 1.12
N SER A 362 6.96 -31.65 2.15
CA SER A 362 5.51 -31.83 2.01
C SER A 362 4.66 -30.65 2.48
N SER A 363 5.19 -29.77 3.33
CA SER A 363 4.42 -28.67 3.94
C SER A 363 4.68 -27.32 3.28
N LEU A 364 5.85 -27.13 2.67
CA LEU A 364 6.29 -25.82 2.20
C LEU A 364 5.54 -25.39 0.94
N THR A 365 4.86 -24.25 1.00
CA THR A 365 4.07 -23.69 -0.12
C THR A 365 4.69 -22.42 -0.71
N SER A 366 5.59 -21.75 0.02
CA SER A 366 6.28 -20.55 -0.42
C SER A 366 7.74 -20.59 0.00
N LEU A 367 8.64 -20.39 -0.97
CA LEU A 367 10.08 -20.37 -0.75
C LEU A 367 10.71 -19.10 -1.33
N ASP A 368 11.40 -18.35 -0.48
CA ASP A 368 12.19 -17.16 -0.85
C ASP A 368 13.57 -17.23 -0.18
N ILE A 369 14.56 -17.78 -0.88
CA ILE A 369 15.94 -17.87 -0.43
C ILE A 369 16.88 -17.42 -1.55
N ASP A 370 18.13 -17.11 -1.21
CA ASP A 370 19.17 -16.97 -2.22
C ASP A 370 19.50 -18.33 -2.83
N THR A 371 19.08 -18.53 -4.08
CA THR A 371 19.32 -19.77 -4.84
C THR A 371 20.52 -19.68 -5.78
N SER A 372 21.30 -18.60 -5.73
CA SER A 372 22.39 -18.34 -6.68
C SER A 372 23.56 -19.34 -6.59
N SER A 373 23.59 -20.16 -5.54
CA SER A 373 24.55 -21.23 -5.33
C SER A 373 23.95 -22.65 -5.43
N LEU A 374 22.69 -22.79 -5.84
CA LEU A 374 22.04 -24.09 -5.96
C LEU A 374 22.68 -24.95 -7.06
N ASN A 375 22.99 -26.20 -6.72
CA ASN A 375 23.30 -27.22 -7.71
C ASN A 375 22.01 -27.96 -8.10
N PHE A 376 21.56 -27.74 -9.33
CA PHE A 376 20.32 -28.31 -9.87
C PHE A 376 20.30 -29.84 -9.96
N ASP A 377 21.47 -30.49 -9.96
CA ASP A 377 21.57 -31.95 -10.04
C ASP A 377 21.44 -32.62 -8.66
N THR A 378 21.77 -31.91 -7.58
CA THR A 378 21.86 -32.49 -6.23
C THR A 378 20.82 -31.96 -5.25
N VAL A 379 20.26 -30.78 -5.52
CA VAL A 379 19.28 -30.13 -4.63
C VAL A 379 17.91 -30.12 -5.31
N ALA A 380 16.95 -30.87 -4.76
CA ALA A 380 15.57 -30.86 -5.22
C ALA A 380 14.72 -29.89 -4.39
N LEU A 381 13.88 -29.12 -5.08
CA LEU A 381 12.91 -28.22 -4.46
C LEU A 381 11.67 -28.98 -3.98
N PRO A 382 11.00 -28.54 -2.90
CA PRO A 382 9.76 -29.17 -2.43
C PRO A 382 8.66 -29.22 -3.48
N THR A 383 8.03 -30.38 -3.64
CA THR A 383 6.98 -30.59 -4.66
C THR A 383 5.63 -29.97 -4.28
N SER A 384 5.49 -29.42 -3.08
CA SER A 384 4.28 -28.72 -2.60
C SER A 384 4.29 -27.20 -2.86
N LEU A 385 5.37 -26.66 -3.43
CA LEU A 385 5.52 -25.21 -3.63
C LEU A 385 4.46 -24.62 -4.56
N VAL A 386 3.82 -23.55 -4.13
CA VAL A 386 2.87 -22.74 -4.91
C VAL A 386 3.52 -21.43 -5.36
N THR A 387 4.39 -20.86 -4.51
CA THR A 387 5.15 -19.64 -4.77
C THR A 387 6.65 -19.92 -4.67
N LEU A 388 7.42 -19.49 -5.66
CA LEU A 388 8.88 -19.68 -5.70
C LEU A 388 9.59 -18.42 -6.17
N ARG A 389 10.59 -17.97 -5.41
CA ARG A 389 11.62 -17.04 -5.88
C ARG A 389 12.88 -17.84 -6.28
N LEU A 390 13.31 -17.69 -7.52
CA LEU A 390 14.46 -18.39 -8.08
C LEU A 390 15.44 -17.39 -8.71
N GLN A 391 16.66 -17.35 -8.19
CA GLN A 391 17.82 -16.74 -8.81
C GLN A 391 18.83 -17.86 -9.14
N PRO A 392 18.83 -18.41 -10.36
CA PRO A 392 19.78 -19.46 -10.72
C PRO A 392 21.24 -19.00 -10.59
N PRO A 393 22.18 -19.95 -10.44
CA PRO A 393 23.60 -19.63 -10.53
C PRO A 393 23.97 -18.97 -11.85
N SER A 394 24.94 -18.07 -11.78
CA SER A 394 25.46 -17.36 -12.96
C SER A 394 25.90 -18.35 -14.03
N GLN A 395 25.56 -18.06 -15.29
CA GLN A 395 25.90 -18.88 -16.48
C GLN A 395 25.30 -20.29 -16.51
N ILE A 396 24.43 -20.67 -15.56
CA ILE A 396 23.73 -21.96 -15.58
C ILE A 396 22.27 -21.73 -16.01
N ALA A 397 21.81 -22.53 -16.99
CA ALA A 397 20.43 -22.51 -17.42
C ALA A 397 19.56 -23.39 -16.53
N VAL A 398 18.35 -22.94 -16.19
CA VAL A 398 17.39 -23.75 -15.44
C VAL A 398 16.90 -24.91 -16.31
N PRO A 399 17.04 -26.17 -15.88
CA PRO A 399 16.63 -27.32 -16.68
C PRO A 399 15.11 -27.59 -16.57
N PRO A 400 14.51 -28.23 -17.60
CA PRO A 400 13.12 -28.66 -17.54
C PRO A 400 12.89 -29.62 -16.37
N GLY A 401 11.77 -29.44 -15.66
CA GLY A 401 11.40 -30.27 -14.51
C GLY A 401 12.02 -29.88 -13.18
N TYR A 402 12.95 -28.91 -13.14
CA TYR A 402 13.51 -28.43 -11.87
C TYR A 402 12.51 -27.62 -11.03
N ILE A 403 11.74 -26.75 -11.69
CA ILE A 403 10.67 -25.99 -11.04
C ILE A 403 9.46 -26.94 -10.87
N PRO A 404 8.96 -27.16 -9.64
CA PRO A 404 7.85 -28.09 -9.41
C PRO A 404 6.56 -27.69 -10.15
N ASN A 405 5.84 -28.68 -10.69
CA ASN A 405 4.55 -28.50 -11.37
C ASN A 405 3.40 -28.02 -10.45
N SER A 406 3.65 -27.85 -9.16
CA SER A 406 2.72 -27.23 -8.21
C SER A 406 2.80 -25.69 -8.22
N VAL A 407 3.90 -25.12 -8.75
CA VAL A 407 4.17 -23.67 -8.69
C VAL A 407 3.19 -22.93 -9.58
N LYS A 408 2.52 -21.93 -9.00
CA LYS A 408 1.60 -21.01 -9.67
C LYS A 408 2.19 -19.60 -9.81
N ASN A 409 2.96 -19.16 -8.81
CA ASN A 409 3.59 -17.85 -8.77
C ASN A 409 5.10 -18.02 -8.82
N LEU A 410 5.71 -17.65 -9.95
CA LEU A 410 7.14 -17.77 -10.16
C LEU A 410 7.78 -16.39 -10.28
N PHE A 411 8.75 -16.11 -9.43
CA PHE A 411 9.64 -14.96 -9.55
C PHE A 411 11.03 -15.47 -9.94
N ILE A 412 11.58 -15.00 -11.06
CA ILE A 412 12.88 -15.45 -11.56
C ILE A 412 13.80 -14.30 -11.96
N VAL A 413 15.08 -14.40 -11.57
CA VAL A 413 16.11 -13.38 -11.82
C VAL A 413 17.28 -13.98 -12.59
N LEU A 414 17.46 -13.57 -13.84
CA LEU A 414 18.42 -14.13 -14.80
C LEU A 414 19.52 -13.12 -15.14
N TYR A 415 20.27 -12.65 -14.13
CA TYR A 415 21.46 -11.83 -14.35
C TYR A 415 22.71 -12.69 -14.58
N GLY A 416 23.77 -12.11 -15.15
CA GLY A 416 25.07 -12.78 -15.29
C GLY A 416 25.14 -13.87 -16.38
N GLY A 417 24.24 -13.85 -17.37
CA GLY A 417 24.23 -14.84 -18.46
C GLY A 417 23.54 -16.16 -18.11
N ALA A 418 22.84 -16.24 -16.98
CA ALA A 418 21.91 -17.33 -16.70
C ALA A 418 20.77 -17.34 -17.73
N GLY A 419 20.28 -18.54 -18.07
CA GLY A 419 19.24 -18.74 -19.09
C GLY A 419 18.14 -19.69 -18.66
N LEU A 420 17.20 -19.96 -19.57
CA LEU A 420 16.17 -20.98 -19.41
C LEU A 420 16.30 -21.99 -20.54
N LEU A 421 16.29 -23.27 -20.22
CA LEU A 421 16.08 -24.31 -21.22
C LEU A 421 14.59 -24.36 -21.61
N ASP A 422 14.30 -24.90 -22.79
CA ASP A 422 12.93 -25.09 -23.25
C ASP A 422 12.15 -26.00 -22.30
N GLY A 423 10.97 -25.54 -21.87
CA GLY A 423 10.15 -26.26 -20.89
C GLY A 423 10.62 -26.09 -19.43
N ALA A 424 11.55 -25.17 -19.13
CA ALA A 424 11.95 -24.89 -17.75
C ALA A 424 10.81 -24.35 -16.88
N ILE A 425 9.93 -23.53 -17.45
CA ILE A 425 8.75 -22.99 -16.75
C ILE A 425 7.58 -23.97 -16.90
N PRO A 426 7.04 -24.53 -15.81
CA PRO A 426 5.97 -25.51 -15.91
C PRO A 426 4.64 -24.86 -16.32
N SER A 427 3.77 -25.63 -16.97
CA SER A 427 2.44 -25.17 -17.42
C SER A 427 1.44 -24.91 -16.30
N SER A 428 1.85 -25.06 -15.04
CA SER A 428 1.08 -24.70 -13.85
C SER A 428 1.22 -23.22 -13.48
N VAL A 429 2.24 -22.51 -14.00
CA VAL A 429 2.50 -21.12 -13.66
C VAL A 429 1.41 -20.21 -14.24
N GLU A 430 0.74 -19.48 -13.35
CA GLU A 430 -0.30 -18.51 -13.67
C GLU A 430 0.23 -17.06 -13.57
N GLU A 431 1.21 -16.82 -12.69
CA GLU A 431 1.86 -15.52 -12.50
C GLU A 431 3.37 -15.65 -12.63
N LEU A 432 3.94 -14.93 -13.60
CA LEU A 432 5.37 -14.94 -13.89
C LEU A 432 5.95 -13.52 -13.73
N THR A 433 6.94 -13.39 -12.86
CA THR A 433 7.79 -12.19 -12.78
C THR A 433 9.21 -12.56 -13.15
N MET A 434 9.78 -11.87 -14.14
CA MET A 434 11.05 -12.24 -14.75
C MET A 434 11.93 -11.02 -14.97
N PHE A 435 13.17 -11.10 -14.48
CA PHE A 435 14.18 -10.06 -14.65
C PHE A 435 15.38 -10.59 -15.43
N GLY A 436 15.89 -9.81 -16.38
CA GLY A 436 17.13 -10.12 -17.10
C GLY A 436 17.01 -11.22 -18.18
N TYR A 437 15.81 -11.71 -18.48
CA TYR A 437 15.63 -12.69 -19.55
C TYR A 437 15.74 -12.04 -20.94
N GLU A 438 16.69 -12.52 -21.73
CA GLU A 438 16.96 -12.04 -23.09
C GLU A 438 16.67 -13.08 -24.17
N GLY A 439 16.11 -14.25 -23.81
CA GLY A 439 15.81 -15.33 -24.74
C GLY A 439 14.53 -15.14 -25.57
N ALA A 440 14.17 -16.16 -26.34
CA ALA A 440 13.00 -16.15 -27.21
C ALA A 440 11.67 -16.31 -26.44
N VAL A 441 10.61 -15.64 -26.91
CA VAL A 441 9.26 -15.78 -26.34
C VAL A 441 8.51 -16.86 -27.11
N THR A 442 8.76 -18.12 -26.76
CA THR A 442 8.05 -19.27 -27.33
C THR A 442 7.04 -19.84 -26.34
N PRO A 443 6.00 -20.58 -26.79
CA PRO A 443 5.10 -21.30 -25.89
C PRO A 443 5.80 -22.28 -24.92
N ASN A 444 7.05 -22.70 -25.23
CA ASN A 444 7.84 -23.58 -24.38
C ASN A 444 8.54 -22.82 -23.24
N ASN A 445 8.95 -21.56 -23.46
CA ASN A 445 9.56 -20.72 -22.42
C ASN A 445 8.51 -19.88 -21.69
N PHE A 446 7.38 -19.57 -22.36
CA PHE A 446 6.23 -18.83 -21.83
C PHE A 446 4.95 -19.65 -22.03
N PRO A 447 4.62 -20.55 -21.09
CA PRO A 447 3.41 -21.36 -21.17
C PRO A 447 2.13 -20.53 -21.29
N ASN A 448 1.14 -21.03 -22.04
CA ASN A 448 -0.16 -20.38 -22.22
C ASN A 448 -1.01 -20.29 -20.93
N SER A 449 -0.58 -20.92 -19.83
CA SER A 449 -1.21 -20.80 -18.52
C SER A 449 -0.98 -19.45 -17.85
N ILE A 450 0.03 -18.68 -18.30
CA ILE A 450 0.38 -17.39 -17.71
C ILE A 450 -0.74 -16.38 -17.95
N LYS A 451 -1.35 -15.92 -16.86
CA LYS A 451 -2.37 -14.85 -16.84
C LYS A 451 -1.77 -13.50 -16.50
N LYS A 452 -0.69 -13.47 -15.71
CA LYS A 452 0.01 -12.24 -15.32
C LYS A 452 1.49 -12.36 -15.62
N LEU A 453 2.01 -11.44 -16.42
CA LEU A 453 3.43 -11.38 -16.76
C LEU A 453 4.00 -10.01 -16.35
N THR A 454 5.02 -10.04 -15.51
CA THR A 454 5.91 -8.90 -15.26
C THR A 454 7.27 -9.22 -15.85
N TRP A 455 7.71 -8.42 -16.82
CA TRP A 455 8.94 -8.69 -17.54
C TRP A 455 9.83 -7.45 -17.57
N ASN A 456 11.03 -7.59 -17.00
CA ASN A 456 12.11 -6.62 -17.09
C ASN A 456 13.17 -7.15 -18.04
N ARG A 457 13.33 -6.47 -19.18
CA ARG A 457 14.31 -6.79 -20.21
C ARG A 457 15.38 -5.71 -20.24
N VAL A 458 16.65 -6.13 -20.20
CA VAL A 458 17.80 -5.23 -20.08
C VAL A 458 18.28 -4.81 -21.47
N ASN A 459 18.27 -5.69 -22.46
CA ASN A 459 18.78 -5.41 -23.82
C ASN A 459 17.67 -5.50 -24.88
N SER A 460 17.30 -4.37 -25.49
CA SER A 460 16.17 -4.28 -26.43
C SER A 460 16.53 -4.50 -27.90
N VAL A 461 17.78 -4.86 -28.23
CA VAL A 461 18.34 -4.65 -29.59
C VAL A 461 17.81 -5.65 -30.64
N ASN A 462 17.26 -6.81 -30.25
CA ASN A 462 16.86 -7.85 -31.23
C ASN A 462 15.60 -8.63 -30.79
N THR A 463 14.41 -8.02 -30.85
CA THR A 463 13.13 -8.76 -30.70
C THR A 463 12.70 -9.38 -32.03
N VAL A 464 13.07 -10.65 -32.23
CA VAL A 464 12.37 -11.56 -33.15
C VAL A 464 10.99 -11.87 -32.55
N GLU A 465 9.96 -11.81 -33.40
CA GLU A 465 8.55 -12.23 -33.20
C GLU A 465 8.16 -12.66 -31.77
N THR A 466 7.79 -11.69 -30.95
CA THR A 466 7.34 -11.93 -29.58
C THR A 466 5.82 -12.12 -29.54
N THR A 467 5.35 -13.37 -29.63
CA THR A 467 3.95 -13.71 -29.34
C THR A 467 3.81 -13.98 -27.85
N LEU A 468 3.14 -13.07 -27.13
CA LEU A 468 2.82 -13.26 -25.72
C LEU A 468 1.85 -14.43 -25.50
N PRO A 469 1.79 -15.02 -24.29
CA PRO A 469 0.84 -16.08 -23.95
C PRO A 469 -0.61 -15.73 -24.31
N ASN A 470 -1.34 -16.66 -24.91
CA ASN A 470 -2.69 -16.38 -25.45
C ASN A 470 -3.76 -16.13 -24.38
N GLN A 471 -3.52 -16.50 -23.11
CA GLN A 471 -4.43 -16.26 -21.99
C GLN A 471 -3.98 -15.10 -21.10
N LEU A 472 -3.01 -14.30 -21.54
CA LEU A 472 -2.47 -13.21 -20.74
C LEU A 472 -3.55 -12.15 -20.51
N GLU A 473 -3.83 -11.85 -19.24
CA GLU A 473 -4.80 -10.85 -18.81
C GLU A 473 -4.10 -9.56 -18.34
N LYS A 474 -2.90 -9.68 -17.76
CA LYS A 474 -2.12 -8.54 -17.25
C LYS A 474 -0.68 -8.60 -17.72
N PHE A 475 -0.20 -7.49 -18.26
CA PHE A 475 1.18 -7.37 -18.71
C PHE A 475 1.83 -6.11 -18.15
N LYS A 476 2.94 -6.29 -17.45
CA LYS A 476 3.81 -5.21 -16.98
C LYS A 476 5.17 -5.33 -17.65
N TRP A 477 5.50 -4.34 -18.48
CA TRP A 477 6.82 -4.19 -19.07
C TRP A 477 7.66 -3.21 -18.26
N MET A 478 8.86 -3.64 -17.86
CA MET A 478 9.86 -2.78 -17.23
C MET A 478 11.11 -2.66 -18.12
N THR A 479 11.66 -1.46 -18.26
CA THR A 479 12.96 -1.21 -18.90
C THR A 479 13.77 -0.21 -18.08
N HIS A 480 15.10 -0.27 -18.19
CA HIS A 480 16.04 0.68 -17.55
C HIS A 480 16.88 1.47 -18.55
N ILE A 481 16.69 1.23 -19.86
CA ILE A 481 17.48 1.84 -20.93
C ILE A 481 16.56 2.55 -21.91
N ASP A 482 17.05 3.63 -22.50
CA ASP A 482 16.42 4.28 -23.64
C ASP A 482 16.20 3.25 -24.75
N VAL A 483 14.92 3.01 -25.04
CA VAL A 483 14.53 2.02 -26.04
C VAL A 483 14.93 2.54 -27.42
N ASP A 484 15.68 1.72 -28.16
CA ASP A 484 16.05 2.02 -29.55
C ASP A 484 14.78 2.28 -30.40
N PRO A 485 14.72 3.33 -31.24
CA PRO A 485 13.61 3.57 -32.17
C PRO A 485 13.28 2.39 -33.10
N GLY A 486 14.17 1.40 -33.27
CA GLY A 486 13.91 0.15 -33.99
C GLY A 486 13.08 -0.91 -33.21
N PHE A 487 12.61 -0.61 -32.01
CA PHE A 487 11.93 -1.58 -31.15
C PHE A 487 10.57 -2.06 -31.69
N THR A 488 10.42 -3.37 -31.84
CA THR A 488 9.16 -4.01 -32.22
C THR A 488 8.42 -4.52 -30.98
N HIS A 489 7.24 -3.95 -30.71
CA HIS A 489 6.39 -4.40 -29.61
C HIS A 489 5.84 -5.81 -29.87
N PRO A 490 5.62 -6.62 -28.81
CA PRO A 490 4.91 -7.87 -28.95
C PRO A 490 3.50 -7.63 -29.46
N SER A 491 2.97 -8.63 -30.17
CA SER A 491 1.54 -8.68 -30.43
C SER A 491 0.80 -9.02 -29.14
N TYR A 492 -0.17 -8.21 -28.75
CA TYR A 492 -0.97 -8.45 -27.55
C TYR A 492 -2.13 -9.41 -27.84
N PRO A 493 -2.41 -10.37 -26.94
CA PRO A 493 -3.57 -11.24 -27.08
C PRO A 493 -4.86 -10.44 -26.82
N SER A 494 -5.96 -10.89 -27.42
CA SER A 494 -7.29 -10.29 -27.23
C SER A 494 -7.85 -10.46 -25.81
N THR A 495 -7.19 -11.25 -24.95
CA THR A 495 -7.52 -11.43 -23.54
C THR A 495 -6.92 -10.35 -22.64
N LEU A 496 -6.01 -9.51 -23.15
CA LEU A 496 -5.29 -8.56 -22.32
C LEU A 496 -6.22 -7.46 -21.78
N LEU A 497 -6.32 -7.35 -20.45
CA LEU A 497 -7.20 -6.41 -19.74
C LEU A 497 -6.41 -5.25 -19.11
N GLU A 498 -5.18 -5.51 -18.66
CA GLU A 498 -4.31 -4.51 -18.01
C GLU A 498 -2.93 -4.46 -18.68
N LEU A 499 -2.48 -3.25 -19.03
CA LEU A 499 -1.16 -3.00 -19.59
C LEU A 499 -0.44 -1.91 -18.80
N GLU A 500 0.79 -2.20 -18.37
CA GLU A 500 1.64 -1.28 -17.61
C GLU A 500 3.04 -1.17 -18.23
N PHE A 501 3.46 0.06 -18.51
CA PHE A 501 4.81 0.41 -18.94
C PHE A 501 5.52 1.15 -17.80
N SER A 502 6.67 0.64 -17.37
CA SER A 502 7.49 1.25 -16.32
C SER A 502 8.93 1.43 -16.79
N GLY A 503 9.52 2.58 -16.48
CA GLY A 503 10.92 2.90 -16.81
C GLY A 503 11.19 3.24 -18.27
N PHE A 504 10.15 3.39 -19.10
CA PHE A 504 10.29 3.90 -20.46
C PHE A 504 10.51 5.42 -20.47
N PRO A 505 11.48 5.95 -21.24
CA PRO A 505 11.47 7.35 -21.62
C PRO A 505 10.20 7.66 -22.39
N SER A 506 9.79 8.91 -22.36
CA SER A 506 8.41 9.35 -22.62
C SER A 506 8.02 9.35 -24.11
N ILE A 507 8.94 8.90 -24.96
CA ILE A 507 8.76 8.64 -26.39
C ILE A 507 8.43 7.15 -26.55
N HIS A 508 7.15 6.83 -26.50
CA HIS A 508 6.70 5.48 -26.83
C HIS A 508 6.71 5.32 -28.36
N PRO A 509 7.27 4.22 -28.89
CA PRO A 509 6.94 3.80 -30.23
C PRO A 509 5.42 3.64 -30.31
N PRO A 510 4.83 3.88 -31.47
CA PRO A 510 3.41 3.71 -31.60
C PRO A 510 3.00 2.25 -31.29
N ILE A 511 1.98 2.09 -30.45
CA ILE A 511 1.51 0.79 -29.97
C ILE A 511 0.08 0.54 -30.49
N SER A 512 -0.18 -0.67 -30.97
CA SER A 512 -1.56 -1.16 -31.17
C SER A 512 -2.06 -1.75 -29.85
N TYR A 513 -3.02 -1.08 -29.22
CA TYR A 513 -3.60 -1.55 -27.97
C TYR A 513 -4.78 -2.49 -28.27
N PRO A 514 -4.92 -3.60 -27.54
CA PRO A 514 -6.03 -4.52 -27.75
C PRO A 514 -7.37 -3.89 -27.33
N SER A 515 -8.45 -4.21 -28.04
CA SER A 515 -9.79 -3.64 -27.78
C SER A 515 -10.38 -4.04 -26.42
N SER A 516 -9.89 -5.14 -25.84
CA SER A 516 -10.24 -5.64 -24.50
C SER A 516 -9.66 -4.81 -23.35
N LEU A 517 -8.72 -3.91 -23.62
CA LEU A 517 -7.98 -3.19 -22.57
C LEU A 517 -8.90 -2.32 -21.71
N THR A 518 -8.89 -2.56 -20.40
CA THR A 518 -9.70 -1.81 -19.42
C THR A 518 -8.86 -0.89 -18.54
N LYS A 519 -7.56 -1.16 -18.42
CA LYS A 519 -6.60 -0.37 -17.63
C LYS A 519 -5.29 -0.16 -18.38
N LEU A 520 -4.84 1.09 -18.43
CA LEU A 520 -3.54 1.49 -18.98
C LEU A 520 -2.74 2.26 -17.93
N ASN A 521 -1.46 1.89 -17.78
CA ASN A 521 -0.47 2.61 -16.97
C ASN A 521 0.76 2.92 -17.83
N CYS A 522 1.05 4.18 -18.11
CA CYS A 522 2.15 4.57 -18.98
C CYS A 522 2.70 5.97 -18.66
N SER A 523 3.91 6.26 -19.12
CA SER A 523 4.47 7.62 -19.09
C SER A 523 3.97 8.44 -20.28
N ILE A 524 3.85 9.77 -20.14
CA ILE A 524 3.55 10.66 -21.27
C ILE A 524 4.50 11.87 -21.30
N ALA A 525 4.92 12.23 -22.51
CA ALA A 525 5.76 13.40 -22.76
C ALA A 525 4.92 14.68 -22.80
N PRO A 526 5.50 15.84 -22.41
CA PRO A 526 4.87 17.12 -22.64
C PRO A 526 4.69 17.38 -24.13
N ILE A 527 3.61 18.07 -24.50
CA ILE A 527 3.40 18.54 -25.87
C ILE A 527 4.45 19.62 -26.14
N GLN A 528 5.21 19.47 -27.23
CA GLN A 528 6.07 20.56 -27.73
C GLN A 528 5.18 21.60 -28.42
N ASP A 529 5.23 22.85 -27.94
CA ASP A 529 4.58 23.97 -28.61
C ASP A 529 5.49 24.42 -29.77
N ASN A 530 5.12 24.07 -31.00
CA ASN A 530 5.93 24.33 -32.21
C ASN A 530 6.09 25.83 -32.56
N GLY A 531 5.71 26.75 -31.66
CA GLY A 531 5.64 28.19 -31.90
C GLY A 531 6.56 29.07 -31.05
N GLN A 532 7.30 28.55 -30.06
CA GLN A 532 8.23 29.36 -29.27
C GLN A 532 9.69 28.87 -29.40
N PRO A 533 10.64 29.77 -29.70
CA PRO A 533 12.05 29.43 -29.69
C PRO A 533 12.49 29.03 -28.27
N ASN A 534 13.39 28.03 -28.20
CA ASN A 534 13.92 27.33 -27.02
C ASN A 534 14.63 28.19 -25.94
N ASP A 535 14.41 29.50 -25.88
CA ASP A 535 15.17 30.43 -25.03
C ASP A 535 14.50 30.82 -23.71
N THR A 536 13.47 30.09 -23.25
CA THR A 536 13.03 30.22 -21.86
C THR A 536 12.97 28.87 -21.17
N ALA A 537 13.93 28.62 -20.28
CA ALA A 537 13.96 27.52 -19.32
C ALA A 537 12.83 27.60 -18.26
N ALA A 538 11.72 28.29 -18.55
CA ALA A 538 10.70 28.70 -17.59
C ALA A 538 9.25 28.35 -18.00
N ALA A 539 9.01 27.76 -19.17
CA ALA A 539 7.65 27.37 -19.55
C ALA A 539 7.22 26.06 -18.86
N THR A 540 6.14 26.12 -18.08
CA THR A 540 5.59 24.96 -17.38
C THR A 540 5.09 23.94 -18.41
N PRO A 541 5.53 22.66 -18.34
CA PRO A 541 5.21 21.67 -19.37
C PRO A 541 3.71 21.34 -19.36
N ILE A 542 3.13 21.17 -20.55
CA ILE A 542 1.72 20.80 -20.74
C ILE A 542 1.64 19.36 -21.22
N TYR A 543 0.90 18.54 -20.48
CA TYR A 543 0.66 17.14 -20.76
C TYR A 543 -0.74 16.90 -21.29
N SER A 544 -0.86 15.93 -22.18
CA SER A 544 -2.08 15.63 -22.93
C SER A 544 -2.11 14.16 -23.30
N ILE A 545 -3.31 13.58 -23.34
CA ILE A 545 -3.47 12.21 -23.83
C ILE A 545 -3.24 12.13 -25.35
N SER A 546 -3.22 13.26 -26.05
CA SER A 546 -2.85 13.31 -27.48
C SER A 546 -1.38 12.95 -27.72
N SER A 547 -0.52 13.03 -26.71
CA SER A 547 0.88 12.60 -26.80
C SER A 547 1.00 11.08 -27.00
N LEU A 548 -0.05 10.30 -26.70
CA LEU A 548 -0.09 8.87 -26.96
C LEU A 548 -0.38 8.62 -28.45
N ARG A 549 0.59 8.06 -29.18
CA ARG A 549 0.52 7.79 -30.63
C ARG A 549 0.13 6.34 -30.95
N GLN A 550 -0.60 6.13 -32.05
CA GLN A 550 -0.87 4.82 -32.67
C GLN A 550 0.04 4.55 -33.88
N LEU A 551 0.16 3.27 -34.30
CA LEU A 551 1.03 2.79 -35.42
C LEU A 551 0.77 3.45 -36.78
N GLN A 552 -0.30 4.23 -36.93
CA GLN A 552 -0.69 4.87 -38.18
C GLN A 552 -0.63 6.42 -38.12
N ASP A 553 0.26 7.00 -37.32
CA ASP A 553 0.52 8.46 -37.26
C ASP A 553 -0.69 9.34 -36.92
N GLY A 554 -1.70 8.78 -36.25
CA GLY A 554 -2.85 9.50 -35.70
C GLY A 554 -2.86 9.55 -34.17
N PRO A 555 -3.52 10.55 -33.55
CA PRO A 555 -3.74 10.57 -32.10
C PRO A 555 -4.54 9.33 -31.68
N PHE A 556 -4.20 8.77 -30.51
CA PHE A 556 -4.86 7.57 -30.01
C PHE A 556 -6.38 7.77 -29.87
N LYS A 557 -7.18 6.96 -30.58
CA LYS A 557 -8.65 7.01 -30.50
C LYS A 557 -9.15 6.17 -29.33
N PHE A 558 -9.15 6.76 -28.13
CA PHE A 558 -9.70 6.15 -26.91
C PHE A 558 -11.16 5.71 -27.01
N SER A 559 -11.94 6.27 -27.94
CA SER A 559 -13.34 5.91 -28.16
C SER A 559 -13.55 4.49 -28.70
N THR A 560 -12.48 3.78 -29.09
CA THR A 560 -12.54 2.43 -29.68
C THR A 560 -12.18 1.30 -28.70
N ILE A 561 -11.83 1.63 -27.45
CA ILE A 561 -11.40 0.66 -26.44
C ILE A 561 -12.23 0.78 -25.15
N LEU A 562 -12.35 -0.32 -24.40
CA LEU A 562 -13.11 -0.40 -23.14
C LEU A 562 -12.37 0.21 -21.95
N LEU A 563 -11.51 1.21 -22.18
CA LEU A 563 -10.63 1.78 -21.15
C LEU A 563 -11.44 2.53 -20.08
N ARG A 564 -11.42 1.99 -18.86
CA ARG A 564 -12.09 2.58 -17.68
C ARG A 564 -11.10 3.21 -16.71
N LYS A 565 -9.85 2.73 -16.66
CA LYS A 565 -8.82 3.22 -15.74
C LYS A 565 -7.57 3.66 -16.50
N LEU A 566 -7.11 4.87 -16.22
CA LEU A 566 -5.91 5.44 -16.81
C LEU A 566 -4.97 5.94 -15.70
N VAL A 567 -3.73 5.48 -15.74
CA VAL A 567 -2.65 5.91 -14.85
C VAL A 567 -1.56 6.51 -15.73
N LEU A 568 -1.21 7.77 -15.49
CA LEU A 568 -0.21 8.49 -16.28
C LEU A 568 0.94 8.92 -15.39
N LYS A 569 2.16 8.56 -15.78
CA LYS A 569 3.39 9.06 -15.16
C LYS A 569 3.88 10.28 -15.95
N LEU A 570 4.04 11.41 -15.26
CA LEU A 570 4.54 12.65 -15.85
C LEU A 570 6.03 12.80 -15.52
N GLU A 571 6.86 13.10 -16.52
CA GLU A 571 8.33 13.21 -16.37
C GLU A 571 8.74 14.31 -15.39
N GLN A 572 7.99 15.40 -15.39
CA GLN A 572 8.24 16.58 -14.58
C GLN A 572 6.91 17.24 -14.20
N ARG A 573 6.95 18.12 -13.20
CA ARG A 573 5.76 18.88 -12.77
C ARG A 573 5.25 19.73 -13.94
N GLY A 574 3.94 19.71 -14.14
CA GLY A 574 3.31 20.44 -15.23
C GLY A 574 1.79 20.48 -15.15
N SER A 575 1.20 21.08 -16.18
CA SER A 575 -0.25 21.18 -16.37
C SER A 575 -0.76 19.98 -17.17
N PHE A 576 -1.83 19.31 -16.74
CA PHE A 576 -2.44 18.19 -17.50
C PHE A 576 -3.82 18.55 -18.07
N ARG A 577 -4.04 18.31 -19.37
CA ARG A 577 -5.31 18.51 -20.09
C ARG A 577 -6.38 17.49 -19.67
N LEU A 578 -7.08 17.76 -18.58
CA LEU A 578 -8.16 16.93 -18.07
C LEU A 578 -9.37 16.89 -19.01
N ASP A 579 -9.66 17.99 -19.71
CA ASP A 579 -10.80 18.10 -20.63
C ASP A 579 -10.79 17.02 -21.71
N GLN A 580 -9.62 16.63 -22.20
CA GLN A 580 -9.51 15.57 -23.21
C GLN A 580 -9.89 14.20 -22.64
N VAL A 581 -9.49 13.90 -21.40
CA VAL A 581 -9.92 12.66 -20.73
C VAL A 581 -11.44 12.65 -20.57
N ILE A 582 -12.02 13.78 -20.15
CA ILE A 582 -13.46 13.92 -19.98
C ILE A 582 -14.20 13.71 -21.32
N ASN A 583 -13.78 14.42 -22.36
CA ASN A 583 -14.54 14.59 -23.59
C ASN A 583 -14.21 13.54 -24.68
N GLN A 584 -13.04 12.94 -24.64
CA GLN A 584 -12.52 12.08 -25.73
C GLN A 584 -12.36 10.61 -25.31
N THR A 585 -12.66 10.24 -24.07
CA THR A 585 -12.47 8.89 -23.53
C THR A 585 -13.68 8.40 -22.72
N ASN A 586 -13.70 7.10 -22.41
CA ASN A 586 -14.65 6.50 -21.44
C ASN A 586 -14.01 6.27 -20.06
N VAL A 587 -12.86 6.90 -19.79
CA VAL A 587 -12.15 6.74 -18.50
C VAL A 587 -13.05 7.23 -17.38
N GLU A 588 -13.14 6.40 -16.34
CA GLU A 588 -13.89 6.64 -15.10
C GLU A 588 -12.94 6.84 -13.92
N LYS A 589 -11.71 6.32 -13.99
CA LYS A 589 -10.70 6.46 -12.95
C LYS A 589 -9.40 6.98 -13.56
N LEU A 590 -9.00 8.19 -13.16
CA LEU A 590 -7.75 8.81 -13.57
C LEU A 590 -6.78 8.88 -12.39
N SER A 591 -5.51 8.58 -12.65
CA SER A 591 -4.42 8.80 -11.69
C SER A 591 -3.23 9.43 -12.39
N LEU A 592 -2.69 10.50 -11.81
CA LEU A 592 -1.49 11.19 -12.30
C LEU A 592 -0.38 11.02 -11.27
N CYS A 593 0.73 10.43 -11.69
CA CYS A 593 1.92 10.17 -10.89
C CYS A 593 3.07 11.09 -11.32
N GLY A 594 3.96 11.41 -10.39
CA GLY A 594 5.24 12.06 -10.72
C GLY A 594 6.26 11.04 -11.18
N PHE A 595 7.35 11.49 -11.79
CA PHE A 595 8.41 10.60 -12.29
C PHE A 595 9.12 9.81 -11.18
N SER A 596 9.36 10.44 -10.02
CA SER A 596 10.10 9.82 -8.89
C SER A 596 9.22 9.10 -7.87
N ASN A 597 7.90 9.31 -7.87
CA ASN A 597 6.99 8.81 -6.85
C ASN A 597 5.99 7.82 -7.47
N GLU A 598 5.91 6.61 -6.91
CA GLU A 598 4.88 5.64 -7.30
C GLU A 598 3.47 6.11 -6.93
N ASP A 599 3.36 6.94 -5.88
CA ASP A 599 2.09 7.51 -5.45
C ASP A 599 1.59 8.60 -6.39
N ALA A 600 0.37 8.41 -6.87
CA ALA A 600 -0.31 9.39 -7.69
C ALA A 600 -0.64 10.64 -6.85
N TRP A 601 -0.11 11.79 -7.29
CA TRP A 601 -0.40 13.09 -6.66
C TRP A 601 -1.82 13.56 -6.96
N PHE A 602 -2.47 13.04 -8.00
CA PHE A 602 -3.90 13.23 -8.27
C PHE A 602 -4.56 11.89 -8.57
N LYS A 603 -5.71 11.64 -7.94
CA LYS A 603 -6.60 10.49 -8.19
C LYS A 603 -8.02 11.02 -8.24
N ALA A 604 -8.80 10.62 -9.23
CA ALA A 604 -10.21 10.99 -9.30
C ALA A 604 -11.07 9.94 -9.99
N THR A 605 -12.30 9.82 -9.50
CA THR A 605 -13.42 9.20 -10.21
C THR A 605 -14.11 10.26 -11.06
N ILE A 606 -14.35 9.96 -12.34
CA ILE A 606 -14.99 10.85 -13.32
C ILE A 606 -16.36 10.26 -13.64
N LYS A 607 -17.44 11.00 -13.31
CA LYS A 607 -18.82 10.65 -13.69
C LYS A 607 -19.39 11.76 -14.58
N ARG A 608 -19.66 11.43 -15.84
CA ARG A 608 -20.33 12.31 -16.80
C ARG A 608 -21.81 12.31 -16.46
N LEU A 609 -22.37 13.48 -16.13
CA LEU A 609 -23.73 13.61 -15.60
C LEU A 609 -24.77 13.85 -16.71
N ASP A 610 -24.32 14.17 -17.92
CA ASP A 610 -25.15 14.36 -19.09
C ASP A 610 -24.46 13.77 -20.34
N LYS A 611 -25.22 13.63 -21.43
CA LYS A 611 -24.74 12.99 -22.68
C LYS A 611 -23.67 13.80 -23.40
N ASP A 612 -23.66 15.12 -23.21
CA ASP A 612 -22.77 16.04 -23.91
C ASP A 612 -21.49 16.30 -23.09
N ASN A 613 -21.38 15.70 -21.90
CA ASN A 613 -20.35 15.96 -20.90
C ASN A 613 -20.31 17.41 -20.39
N ALA A 614 -21.38 18.20 -20.53
CA ALA A 614 -21.42 19.58 -20.08
C ALA A 614 -21.22 19.70 -18.56
N SER A 615 -21.69 18.72 -17.79
CA SER A 615 -21.55 18.63 -16.34
C SER A 615 -20.90 17.30 -15.94
N VAL A 616 -19.83 17.38 -15.15
CA VAL A 616 -19.03 16.22 -14.78
C VAL A 616 -18.70 16.28 -13.30
N LEU A 617 -18.98 15.20 -12.58
CA LEU A 617 -18.52 15.02 -11.21
C LEU A 617 -17.11 14.42 -11.23
N ILE A 618 -16.16 15.10 -10.61
CA ILE A 618 -14.77 14.66 -10.45
C ILE A 618 -14.49 14.61 -8.97
N VAL A 619 -14.31 13.42 -8.41
CA VAL A 619 -14.12 13.24 -6.96
C VAL A 619 -13.14 12.11 -6.67
N ASP A 620 -12.15 12.37 -5.82
CA ASP A 620 -11.34 11.30 -5.22
C ASP A 620 -12.15 10.54 -4.17
N ASN A 621 -12.17 9.21 -4.24
CA ASN A 621 -12.92 8.38 -3.32
C ASN A 621 -12.39 8.48 -1.88
N LYS A 622 -11.09 8.69 -1.69
CA LYS A 622 -10.46 8.70 -0.34
C LYS A 622 -10.30 10.10 0.25
N SER A 623 -10.14 11.11 -0.59
CA SER A 623 -9.90 12.48 -0.12
C SER A 623 -11.09 13.43 -0.31
N LEU A 624 -12.08 13.03 -1.13
CA LEU A 624 -13.17 13.88 -1.63
C LEU A 624 -12.71 15.17 -2.31
N PHE A 625 -11.43 15.25 -2.68
CA PHE A 625 -10.95 16.33 -3.52
C PHE A 625 -11.72 16.34 -4.85
N GLY A 626 -12.19 17.52 -5.24
CA GLY A 626 -12.90 17.75 -6.49
C GLY A 626 -14.29 18.40 -6.30
N GLY A 627 -15.22 18.09 -7.20
CA GLY A 627 -16.54 18.69 -7.25
C GLY A 627 -17.26 18.45 -8.58
N ILE A 628 -18.36 19.18 -8.79
CA ILE A 628 -19.06 19.21 -10.08
C ILE A 628 -18.46 20.35 -10.91
N ILE A 629 -17.99 20.01 -12.11
CA ILE A 629 -17.47 20.97 -13.09
C ILE A 629 -18.51 21.14 -14.19
N HIS A 630 -18.88 22.40 -14.43
CA HIS A 630 -19.68 22.79 -15.59
C HIS A 630 -18.75 23.34 -16.68
N GLN A 631 -18.64 22.61 -17.79
CA GLN A 631 -17.77 22.99 -18.90
C GLN A 631 -18.39 24.15 -19.69
N SER A 632 -17.59 25.18 -19.99
CA SER A 632 -18.02 26.33 -20.78
C SER A 632 -17.77 26.07 -22.27
N ARG A 633 -18.79 26.30 -23.11
CA ARG A 633 -18.66 26.17 -24.57
C ARG A 633 -17.79 27.29 -25.14
N GLN A 634 -17.01 26.98 -26.17
CA GLN A 634 -16.23 28.01 -26.88
C GLN A 634 -17.15 28.88 -27.76
N PRO A 635 -16.92 30.21 -27.83
CA PRO A 635 -17.79 31.12 -28.57
C PRO A 635 -17.66 31.03 -30.11
N ASN A 636 -16.59 30.43 -30.66
CA ASN A 636 -16.37 30.28 -32.10
C ASN A 636 -16.35 28.81 -32.52
N ASN A 637 -17.48 28.27 -32.95
CA ASN A 637 -17.57 26.94 -33.56
C ASN A 637 -17.68 27.08 -35.09
N ASP A 638 -16.53 27.07 -35.78
CA ASP A 638 -16.52 26.49 -37.13
C ASP A 638 -16.64 24.96 -36.95
N SER A 639 -17.64 24.39 -37.61
CA SER A 639 -18.15 23.02 -37.42
C SER A 639 -17.18 21.84 -37.68
N SER A 640 -15.87 22.08 -37.72
CA SER A 640 -14.85 21.08 -38.08
C SER A 640 -13.89 20.66 -36.95
N THR A 641 -13.91 21.28 -35.77
CA THR A 641 -13.06 20.86 -34.62
C THR A 641 -13.87 20.16 -33.52
N LYS A 642 -13.32 19.06 -32.99
CA LYS A 642 -13.98 18.17 -32.00
C LYS A 642 -14.04 18.73 -30.56
N ASP A 643 -13.43 19.89 -30.29
CA ASP A 643 -13.29 20.44 -28.94
C ASP A 643 -14.31 21.57 -28.69
N ILE A 644 -15.53 21.17 -28.30
CA ILE A 644 -16.67 22.08 -28.07
C ILE A 644 -16.51 22.93 -26.79
N TYR A 645 -15.65 22.50 -25.87
CA TYR A 645 -15.47 23.09 -24.54
C TYR A 645 -14.12 23.79 -24.37
N ARG A 646 -14.05 24.76 -23.45
CA ARG A 646 -12.77 25.36 -23.05
C ARG A 646 -11.86 24.32 -22.36
N PRO A 647 -10.54 24.35 -22.61
CA PRO A 647 -9.59 23.46 -21.94
C PRO A 647 -9.66 23.51 -20.42
N ILE A 648 -9.42 22.38 -19.76
CA ILE A 648 -9.38 22.26 -18.30
C ILE A 648 -8.04 21.65 -17.94
N TYR A 649 -7.24 22.40 -17.20
CA TYR A 649 -5.92 21.99 -16.76
C TYR A 649 -5.97 21.61 -15.28
N ILE A 650 -5.34 20.49 -14.92
CA ILE A 650 -5.02 20.13 -13.54
C ILE A 650 -3.56 20.45 -13.29
N HIS A 651 -3.27 21.00 -12.11
CA HIS A 651 -1.95 21.41 -11.66
C HIS A 651 -1.62 20.85 -10.29
N ALA A 652 -0.34 20.58 -10.07
CA ALA A 652 0.24 20.34 -8.76
C ALA A 652 1.12 21.53 -8.36
N LYS A 653 0.77 22.22 -7.27
CA LYS A 653 1.59 23.29 -6.68
C LYS A 653 2.76 22.71 -5.88
N ASP A 654 3.75 23.55 -5.57
CA ASP A 654 4.96 23.12 -4.85
C ASP A 654 4.71 22.57 -3.45
N ASN A 655 3.67 23.05 -2.79
CA ASN A 655 3.21 22.57 -1.49
C ASN A 655 2.37 21.27 -1.57
N GLY A 656 2.25 20.67 -2.76
CA GLY A 656 1.45 19.46 -3.01
C GLY A 656 -0.06 19.72 -3.12
N THR A 657 -0.50 20.99 -3.12
CA THR A 657 -1.91 21.33 -3.35
C THR A 657 -2.25 21.13 -4.83
N ILE A 658 -3.38 20.48 -5.07
CA ILE A 658 -3.93 20.29 -6.41
C ILE A 658 -4.91 21.41 -6.71
N CYS A 659 -4.84 22.00 -7.89
CA CYS A 659 -5.85 22.94 -8.37
C CYS A 659 -6.14 22.72 -9.85
N TRP A 660 -7.20 23.34 -10.34
CA TRP A 660 -7.55 23.33 -11.76
C TRP A 660 -7.86 24.74 -12.26
N SER A 661 -7.67 24.98 -13.55
CA SER A 661 -7.93 26.27 -14.21
C SER A 661 -8.22 26.09 -15.70
N PHE A 662 -8.67 27.16 -16.35
CA PHE A 662 -8.90 27.19 -17.80
C PHE A 662 -7.65 27.57 -18.62
N ASN A 663 -6.57 27.96 -17.95
CA ASN A 663 -5.27 28.30 -18.55
C ASN A 663 -4.17 27.40 -17.94
N PRO A 664 -3.12 27.04 -18.69
CA PRO A 664 -1.92 26.42 -18.11
C PRO A 664 -1.23 27.37 -17.11
N ILE A 665 -0.41 26.84 -16.20
CA ILE A 665 0.40 27.63 -15.25
C ILE A 665 1.59 28.27 -15.93
#